data_AF-H2TUH8-F1
#
_entry.id   AF-H2TUH8-F1
#
_cell.length_a   1.000
_cell.length_b   1.000
_cell.length_c   1.000
_cell.angle_alpha   90.00
_cell.angle_beta   90.00
_cell.angle_gamma   90.00
#
_symmetry.space_group_name_H-M   'P 1'
#
loop_
_entity.id
_entity.type
_entity.pdbx_description
1 polymer ?
#
loop_
_entity_poly.entity_id
_entity_poly.type
_entity_poly.pdbx_seq_one_letter_code
_entity_poly.pdbx_strand_id
1 'polypeptide(L)'
;MEPEGGSNVTTRLPTAVKTQRRRKRSRTSVNKVAVWRILAECSQTGQLISTMPRKKPFSNKQKKKQLQAKRERADPGSGANSRTGSVERGGERQSNPTERESTDIRRINHQPTNRDGRHDPNRFRLHFEKESKEDVEKGKKSAMEKVLQPVSENELEIGIDNIYPPDKGLSFPQRPPWNYEMSREKLLRKEERSFRDYLDELLSRNPPGSISHFEHNLETWRQLWRVLEMSDVFLLIVDIRHPVLQFPPSLYHYITEQLHKQVILVLNKVDLCPPPLVVAWKHYMMSHFPDLQMVCFTSHPREPSSTGLQKKRMRRKAGWGKAGGPLDIMKACQEITAGKVDLSSWEQKIQKDAVAEQLDGDQLDEKDSVLMEHQSDSSMEMNSSSQELYKDGVLTLGCIGFPNVGKSSVINSLVGRKVVSVSRTPGHTKYFQTYYLTKTVKLCDCPGLVFPSCVAKQLQILSGIYPVSQLQEPYSSVGYLCERVPFLSVLKLKHPSLQDGDQGNQLTEGLSWTAWDVCEAWAEKRGFKTAKAARNDVYRAANSLLRLAVDGRLCLCLRPSGYSCLRELWETHADLPEIVALQGRTPEDEGTGDRGDEDADDDEDEEEEDEGFSCPTRRDEKPPDFIVNMYNALRESYSE
;
A
#
# COMPACT_ATOMS: atom_id res chain seq x y z
N MET A 1 83.22 7.47 -23.82
CA MET A 1 84.03 8.45 -23.07
C MET A 1 83.52 9.83 -23.47
N GLU A 2 82.75 10.46 -22.59
CA GLU A 2 82.47 11.92 -22.65
C GLU A 2 83.75 12.70 -22.21
N PRO A 3 83.83 14.06 -22.16
CA PRO A 3 82.74 15.06 -22.21
C PRO A 3 83.04 16.47 -22.83
N GLU A 4 82.02 17.34 -22.74
CA GLU A 4 82.00 18.83 -22.55
C GLU A 4 81.91 19.86 -23.71
N GLY A 5 80.96 20.81 -23.51
CA GLY A 5 80.99 22.26 -23.83
C GLY A 5 80.63 22.70 -25.27
N GLY A 6 79.50 23.36 -25.60
CA GLY A 6 79.03 24.72 -25.22
C GLY A 6 79.47 25.78 -26.26
N SER A 7 78.66 26.37 -27.16
CA SER A 7 77.83 27.59 -26.93
C SER A 7 77.40 28.31 -28.25
N ASN A 8 76.40 29.21 -28.15
CA ASN A 8 75.93 30.32 -29.06
C ASN A 8 74.80 30.02 -30.10
N VAL A 9 73.52 30.39 -29.89
CA VAL A 9 72.78 31.70 -29.85
C VAL A 9 72.64 32.33 -31.26
N THR A 10 71.45 32.59 -31.85
CA THR A 10 70.60 33.81 -31.64
C THR A 10 69.17 33.74 -32.28
N THR A 11 68.12 34.04 -31.49
CA THR A 11 66.83 34.78 -31.71
C THR A 11 65.84 34.53 -32.88
N ARG A 12 64.52 34.36 -32.59
CA ARG A 12 63.48 35.42 -32.39
C ARG A 12 62.11 34.83 -31.91
N LEU A 13 61.41 35.58 -31.05
CA LEU A 13 60.12 35.40 -30.33
C LEU A 13 58.88 35.86 -31.18
N PRO A 14 57.60 35.92 -30.68
CA PRO A 14 56.91 35.32 -29.51
C PRO A 14 55.56 34.62 -29.88
N THR A 15 54.90 33.79 -29.07
CA THR A 15 53.83 34.16 -28.12
C THR A 15 53.18 32.86 -27.58
N ALA A 16 52.81 32.85 -26.31
CA ALA A 16 52.29 31.67 -25.60
C ALA A 16 50.76 31.62 -25.63
N VAL A 17 50.20 30.48 -26.06
CA VAL A 17 48.81 30.06 -25.82
C VAL A 17 48.85 28.77 -25.02
N LYS A 18 48.51 28.84 -23.73
CA LYS A 18 48.26 27.65 -22.88
C LYS A 18 46.78 27.28 -22.97
N THR A 19 46.52 26.11 -23.52
CA THR A 19 45.21 25.48 -23.72
C THR A 19 44.64 24.90 -22.41
N GLN A 20 43.32 25.01 -22.31
CA GLN A 20 42.46 24.73 -21.17
C GLN A 20 42.37 23.24 -20.80
N ARG A 21 42.49 22.94 -19.50
CA ARG A 21 41.88 21.76 -18.87
C ARG A 21 40.56 22.18 -18.20
N ARG A 22 39.42 21.81 -18.79
CA ARG A 22 38.08 21.99 -18.21
C ARG A 22 37.81 20.93 -17.14
N ARG A 23 37.82 21.34 -15.87
CA ARG A 23 37.14 20.67 -14.76
C ARG A 23 35.65 21.08 -14.79
N LYS A 24 34.73 20.14 -15.01
CA LYS A 24 33.30 20.34 -14.70
C LYS A 24 33.10 20.05 -13.21
N ARG A 25 33.04 21.10 -12.39
CA ARG A 25 32.48 21.06 -11.04
C ARG A 25 31.05 21.57 -11.07
N SER A 26 30.19 20.84 -10.38
CA SER A 26 28.76 21.04 -10.18
C SER A 26 28.46 22.39 -9.52
N ARG A 27 27.38 23.03 -9.99
CA ARG A 27 26.74 24.19 -9.39
C ARG A 27 25.80 23.71 -8.29
N THR A 28 26.06 24.08 -7.04
CA THR A 28 25.05 24.27 -5.98
C THR A 28 25.78 24.76 -4.73
N SER A 29 25.74 26.07 -4.47
CA SER A 29 25.82 26.70 -3.13
C SER A 29 26.30 28.15 -3.19
N VAL A 30 25.62 29.05 -3.91
CA VAL A 30 25.76 30.51 -3.64
C VAL A 30 24.43 31.18 -3.94
N ASN A 31 23.55 31.31 -2.93
CA ASN A 31 22.41 32.24 -2.98
C ASN A 31 21.80 32.48 -1.58
N LYS A 32 22.64 32.82 -0.60
CA LYS A 32 22.14 33.36 0.70
C LYS A 32 22.75 34.71 1.11
N VAL A 33 23.71 35.24 0.34
CA VAL A 33 24.37 36.54 0.67
C VAL A 33 23.90 37.71 -0.21
N ALA A 34 23.23 37.45 -1.34
CA ALA A 34 22.75 38.51 -2.24
C ALA A 34 21.42 39.16 -1.81
N VAL A 35 20.58 38.47 -1.02
CA VAL A 35 19.25 38.95 -0.63
C VAL A 35 19.30 39.97 0.51
N TRP A 36 20.29 39.86 1.40
CA TRP A 36 20.46 40.78 2.54
C TRP A 36 21.09 42.13 2.18
N ARG A 37 21.75 42.25 1.02
CA ARG A 37 22.30 43.54 0.54
C ARG A 37 21.25 44.43 -0.14
N ILE A 38 20.24 43.85 -0.78
CA ILE A 38 19.19 44.60 -1.48
C ILE A 38 18.17 45.19 -0.50
N LEU A 39 17.96 44.56 0.66
CA LEU A 39 17.03 45.07 1.68
C LEU A 39 17.62 46.19 2.55
N ALA A 40 18.94 46.37 2.58
CA ALA A 40 19.59 47.41 3.37
C ALA A 40 19.67 48.78 2.67
N GLU A 41 19.59 48.83 1.34
CA GLU A 41 19.68 50.09 0.56
C GLU A 41 18.33 50.78 0.34
N CYS A 42 17.20 50.14 0.65
CA CYS A 42 15.87 50.74 0.51
C CYS A 42 15.39 51.56 1.73
N SER A 43 16.21 51.72 2.77
CA SER A 43 15.81 52.44 4.00
C SER A 43 16.17 53.95 4.02
N GLN A 44 16.67 54.53 2.92
CA GLN A 44 17.16 55.92 2.90
C GLN A 44 16.44 56.89 1.93
N THR A 45 15.35 56.50 1.30
CA THR A 45 14.54 57.43 0.50
C THR A 45 13.09 57.44 0.99
N GLY A 46 12.75 58.48 1.75
CA GLY A 46 11.41 58.73 2.27
C GLY A 46 10.40 59.06 1.18
N GLN A 47 9.84 58.03 0.55
CA GLN A 47 8.64 58.14 -0.29
C GLN A 47 7.51 57.30 0.31
N LEU A 48 6.43 58.00 0.70
CA LEU A 48 5.15 57.44 1.12
C LEU A 48 4.57 56.54 0.03
N ILE A 49 4.67 55.22 0.20
CA ILE A 49 3.95 54.25 -0.62
C ILE A 49 2.54 54.10 -0.04
N SER A 50 1.57 54.58 -0.80
CA SER A 50 0.13 54.35 -0.61
C SER A 50 -0.15 52.86 -0.35
N THR A 51 -0.71 52.56 0.82
CA THR A 51 -1.15 51.22 1.22
C THR A 51 -2.22 50.72 0.25
N MET A 52 -1.93 49.66 -0.52
CA MET A 52 -2.94 49.00 -1.34
C MET A 52 -4.09 48.49 -0.46
N PRO A 53 -5.37 48.76 -0.80
CA PRO A 53 -6.48 48.26 0.00
C PRO A 53 -6.55 46.73 -0.12
N ARG A 54 -6.62 46.04 1.03
CA ARG A 54 -6.88 44.60 1.12
C ARG A 54 -8.07 44.24 0.22
N LYS A 55 -7.88 43.27 -0.68
CA LYS A 55 -8.96 42.77 -1.55
C LYS A 55 -10.12 42.29 -0.68
N LYS A 56 -11.31 42.87 -0.90
CA LYS A 56 -12.54 42.46 -0.20
C LYS A 56 -12.83 40.97 -0.51
N PRO A 57 -13.20 40.16 0.49
CA PRO A 57 -13.59 38.78 0.25
C PRO A 57 -14.77 38.71 -0.71
N PHE A 58 -14.67 37.86 -1.71
CA PHE A 58 -15.64 37.75 -2.80
C PHE A 58 -16.94 37.13 -2.27
N SER A 59 -18.07 37.81 -2.43
CA SER A 59 -19.36 37.22 -2.07
C SER A 59 -19.68 36.04 -3.00
N ASN A 60 -20.14 34.91 -2.43
CA ASN A 60 -20.55 33.73 -3.20
C ASN A 60 -21.58 34.07 -4.30
N LYS A 61 -22.40 35.11 -4.10
CA LYS A 61 -23.36 35.60 -5.09
C LYS A 61 -22.69 36.27 -6.30
N GLN A 62 -21.58 36.99 -6.09
CA GLN A 62 -20.78 37.58 -7.17
C GLN A 62 -20.01 36.51 -7.94
N LYS A 63 -19.46 35.49 -7.27
CA LYS A 63 -18.79 34.36 -7.92
C LYS A 63 -19.75 33.58 -8.83
N LYS A 64 -21.01 33.39 -8.39
CA LYS A 64 -22.07 32.76 -9.18
C LYS A 64 -22.46 33.59 -10.42
N LYS A 65 -22.63 34.90 -10.28
CA LYS A 65 -22.89 35.82 -11.42
C LYS A 65 -21.74 35.86 -12.42
N GLN A 66 -20.49 35.83 -11.93
CA GLN A 66 -19.30 35.87 -12.78
C GLN A 66 -19.16 34.58 -13.60
N LEU A 67 -19.48 33.42 -13.02
CA LEU A 67 -19.55 32.13 -13.73
C LEU A 67 -20.67 32.09 -14.77
N GLN A 68 -21.80 32.75 -14.49
CA GLN A 68 -22.94 32.83 -15.41
C GLN A 68 -22.62 33.72 -16.62
N ALA A 69 -22.05 34.90 -16.40
CA ALA A 69 -21.58 35.80 -17.46
C ALA A 69 -20.46 35.16 -18.33
N LYS A 70 -19.65 34.28 -17.74
CA LYS A 70 -18.61 33.53 -18.46
C LYS A 70 -19.17 32.38 -19.31
N ARG A 71 -20.36 31.86 -18.96
CA ARG A 71 -21.11 30.88 -19.77
C ARG A 71 -21.84 31.54 -20.94
N GLU A 72 -22.36 32.75 -20.74
CA GLU A 72 -23.04 33.53 -21.78
C GLU A 72 -22.09 34.08 -22.85
N ARG A 73 -20.80 34.26 -22.52
CA ARG A 73 -19.76 34.70 -23.48
C ARG A 73 -19.10 33.57 -24.29
N ALA A 74 -19.49 32.32 -24.07
CA ALA A 74 -18.99 31.19 -24.85
C ALA A 74 -19.87 31.01 -26.10
N ASP A 75 -19.34 31.43 -27.26
CA ASP A 75 -19.95 31.30 -28.58
C ASP A 75 -20.11 29.81 -28.98
N PRO A 76 -21.20 29.36 -29.65
CA PRO A 76 -21.48 27.93 -29.88
C PRO A 76 -20.60 27.25 -30.95
N GLY A 77 -19.66 27.97 -31.57
CA GLY A 77 -18.95 27.52 -32.77
C GLY A 77 -17.44 27.61 -32.67
N SER A 78 -16.80 26.81 -31.81
CA SER A 78 -15.35 26.52 -31.90
C SER A 78 -14.96 25.30 -31.07
N GLY A 79 -14.57 24.23 -31.79
CA GLY A 79 -13.58 23.22 -31.38
C GLY A 79 -13.70 22.59 -30.00
N ALA A 80 -14.34 21.41 -29.94
CA ALA A 80 -14.27 20.50 -28.81
C ALA A 80 -12.83 20.03 -28.57
N ASN A 81 -12.20 20.53 -27.51
CA ASN A 81 -11.30 19.75 -26.66
C ASN A 81 -11.08 20.49 -25.34
N SER A 82 -11.01 19.71 -24.25
CA SER A 82 -10.82 20.10 -22.85
C SER A 82 -12.01 20.70 -22.11
N ARG A 83 -12.96 19.85 -21.71
CA ARG A 83 -13.67 19.96 -20.42
C ARG A 83 -13.99 18.58 -19.85
N THR A 84 -13.09 18.09 -19.00
CA THR A 84 -13.41 17.19 -17.90
C THR A 84 -14.30 17.94 -16.92
N GLY A 85 -15.54 17.49 -16.78
CA GLY A 85 -16.55 18.14 -15.95
C GLY A 85 -17.89 17.49 -16.20
N SER A 86 -18.22 16.53 -15.34
CA SER A 86 -19.48 15.79 -15.32
C SER A 86 -20.68 16.71 -15.54
N VAL A 87 -21.37 16.51 -16.66
CA VAL A 87 -22.74 16.97 -16.87
C VAL A 87 -23.54 15.70 -17.13
N GLU A 88 -24.06 15.12 -16.05
CA GLU A 88 -25.23 14.25 -16.13
C GLU A 88 -26.39 15.09 -16.68
N ARG A 89 -26.64 14.97 -17.99
CA ARG A 89 -27.90 15.42 -18.57
C ARG A 89 -28.85 14.23 -18.47
N GLY A 90 -29.84 14.39 -17.59
CA GLY A 90 -30.94 13.45 -17.41
C GLY A 90 -31.57 13.09 -18.74
N GLY A 91 -31.31 11.86 -19.16
CA GLY A 91 -32.07 11.14 -20.17
C GLY A 91 -32.13 9.72 -19.66
N GLU A 92 -33.28 9.33 -19.12
CA GLU A 92 -33.59 7.94 -18.82
C GLU A 92 -33.53 7.15 -20.12
N ARG A 93 -32.34 6.65 -20.46
CA ARG A 93 -32.20 5.50 -21.34
C ARG A 93 -32.02 4.31 -20.41
N GLN A 94 -33.02 3.43 -20.43
CA GLN A 94 -32.92 2.06 -19.96
C GLN A 94 -31.85 1.35 -20.81
N SER A 95 -30.58 1.57 -20.47
CA SER A 95 -29.49 0.73 -20.95
C SER A 95 -29.24 -0.35 -19.92
N ASN A 96 -29.04 -1.58 -20.41
CA ASN A 96 -28.75 -2.74 -19.57
C ASN A 96 -27.50 -2.47 -18.71
N PRO A 97 -27.44 -2.99 -17.46
CA PRO A 97 -26.30 -2.79 -16.56
C PRO A 97 -24.95 -3.11 -17.22
N THR A 98 -24.90 -4.19 -17.99
CA THR A 98 -23.73 -4.67 -18.74
C THR A 98 -23.23 -3.66 -19.79
N GLU A 99 -24.12 -2.92 -20.45
CA GLU A 99 -23.69 -1.89 -21.41
C GLU A 99 -23.05 -0.70 -20.70
N ARG A 100 -23.56 -0.31 -19.52
CA ARG A 100 -23.00 0.80 -18.73
C ARG A 100 -21.60 0.45 -18.21
N GLU A 101 -21.43 -0.74 -17.65
CA GLU A 101 -20.13 -1.26 -17.19
C GLU A 101 -19.09 -1.25 -18.31
N SER A 102 -19.44 -1.78 -19.49
CA SER A 102 -18.55 -1.76 -20.65
C SER A 102 -18.15 -0.33 -21.09
N THR A 103 -19.05 0.64 -20.97
CA THR A 103 -18.76 2.04 -21.33
C THR A 103 -17.86 2.76 -20.33
N ASP A 104 -17.98 2.45 -19.04
CA ASP A 104 -17.14 3.05 -18.00
C ASP A 104 -15.73 2.44 -18.01
N ILE A 105 -15.59 1.13 -18.22
CA ILE A 105 -14.29 0.46 -18.45
C ILE A 105 -13.58 1.05 -19.68
N ARG A 106 -14.32 1.31 -20.76
CA ARG A 106 -13.77 1.96 -21.97
C ARG A 106 -13.29 3.39 -21.69
N ARG A 107 -13.97 4.14 -20.83
CA ARG A 107 -13.54 5.49 -20.42
C ARG A 107 -12.29 5.45 -19.53
N ILE A 108 -12.19 4.48 -18.62
CA ILE A 108 -11.04 4.29 -17.74
C ILE A 108 -9.78 3.97 -18.55
N ASN A 109 -9.88 3.09 -19.55
CA ASN A 109 -8.72 2.68 -20.36
C ASN A 109 -8.36 3.66 -21.48
N HIS A 110 -9.25 4.60 -21.83
CA HIS A 110 -8.95 5.61 -22.84
C HIS A 110 -7.98 6.65 -22.28
N GLN A 111 -6.68 6.39 -22.44
CA GLN A 111 -5.65 7.36 -22.08
C GLN A 111 -5.80 8.63 -22.91
N PRO A 112 -5.79 9.83 -22.30
CA PRO A 112 -5.74 11.05 -23.08
C PRO A 112 -4.47 11.03 -23.95
N THR A 113 -4.63 11.18 -25.26
CA THR A 113 -3.50 11.35 -26.18
C THR A 113 -2.84 12.68 -25.85
N ASN A 114 -1.82 12.66 -25.00
CA ASN A 114 -1.21 13.89 -24.54
C ASN A 114 -0.33 14.45 -25.67
N ARG A 115 -0.79 15.55 -26.30
CA ARG A 115 -0.01 16.27 -27.32
C ARG A 115 1.25 16.92 -26.75
N ASP A 116 1.40 17.03 -25.43
CA ASP A 116 2.44 17.84 -24.77
C ASP A 116 3.41 17.06 -23.87
N GLY A 117 3.37 15.72 -23.85
CA GLY A 117 4.35 14.91 -23.09
C GLY A 117 4.36 15.14 -21.56
N ARG A 118 3.35 15.82 -20.99
CA ARG A 118 3.24 16.03 -19.55
C ARG A 118 2.75 14.76 -18.84
N HIS A 119 3.34 14.48 -17.69
CA HIS A 119 2.99 13.35 -16.83
C HIS A 119 1.55 13.48 -16.30
N ASP A 120 0.71 12.46 -16.48
CA ASP A 120 -0.61 12.39 -15.84
C ASP A 120 -0.51 11.60 -14.53
N PRO A 121 -0.66 12.24 -13.35
CA PRO A 121 -0.54 11.60 -12.06
C PRO A 121 -1.65 10.55 -11.79
N ASN A 122 -2.71 10.53 -12.60
CA ASN A 122 -3.83 9.59 -12.49
C ASN A 122 -3.66 8.32 -13.34
N ARG A 123 -2.60 8.21 -14.15
CA ARG A 123 -2.43 7.09 -15.11
C ARG A 123 -2.43 5.69 -14.47
N PHE A 124 -2.07 5.57 -13.19
CA PHE A 124 -1.97 4.31 -12.44
C PHE A 124 -2.84 4.30 -11.18
N ARG A 125 -3.85 5.17 -11.12
CA ARG A 125 -4.76 5.17 -9.98
C ARG A 125 -5.65 3.93 -10.06
N LEU A 126 -5.85 3.26 -8.93
CA LEU A 126 -6.84 2.19 -8.83
C LEU A 126 -8.22 2.78 -9.10
N HIS A 127 -8.92 2.22 -10.09
CA HIS A 127 -10.25 2.63 -10.47
C HIS A 127 -11.23 1.49 -10.17
N PHE A 128 -12.11 1.72 -9.22
CA PHE A 128 -13.20 0.81 -8.89
C PHE A 128 -14.53 1.37 -9.40
N GLU A 129 -15.46 0.47 -9.67
CA GLU A 129 -16.82 0.83 -10.05
C GLU A 129 -17.53 1.58 -8.92
N LYS A 130 -18.37 2.54 -9.31
CA LYS A 130 -19.11 3.37 -8.38
C LYS A 130 -20.49 2.77 -8.14
N GLU A 131 -20.86 2.64 -6.87
CA GLU A 131 -22.17 2.12 -6.48
C GLU A 131 -23.32 3.03 -6.88
N SER A 132 -24.47 2.41 -7.13
CA SER A 132 -25.72 3.14 -7.32
C SER A 132 -26.15 3.81 -6.01
N LYS A 133 -26.90 4.91 -6.11
CA LYS A 133 -27.45 5.58 -4.91
C LYS A 133 -28.42 4.68 -4.15
N GLU A 134 -29.15 3.83 -4.86
CA GLU A 134 -30.14 2.91 -4.29
C GLU A 134 -29.45 1.85 -3.41
N ASP A 135 -28.33 1.28 -3.87
CA ASP A 135 -27.54 0.31 -3.10
C ASP A 135 -26.96 0.94 -1.84
N VAL A 136 -26.46 2.19 -1.95
CA VAL A 136 -25.93 2.95 -0.82
C VAL A 136 -27.01 3.22 0.24
N GLU A 137 -28.23 3.58 -0.17
CA GLU A 137 -29.33 3.80 0.76
C GLU A 137 -29.81 2.51 1.41
N LYS A 138 -29.86 1.40 0.66
CA LYS A 138 -30.18 0.08 1.19
C LYS A 138 -29.15 -0.39 2.22
N GLY A 139 -27.86 -0.18 1.94
CA GLY A 139 -26.76 -0.49 2.86
C GLY A 139 -26.90 0.26 4.19
N LYS A 140 -27.22 1.56 4.13
CA LYS A 140 -27.46 2.38 5.34
C LYS A 140 -28.64 1.88 6.17
N LYS A 141 -29.77 1.56 5.53
CA LYS A 141 -30.94 1.00 6.25
C LYS A 141 -30.59 -0.31 6.94
N SER A 142 -29.92 -1.22 6.23
CA SER A 142 -29.44 -2.48 6.80
C SER A 142 -28.52 -2.26 8.00
N ALA A 143 -27.59 -1.30 7.92
CA ALA A 143 -26.68 -1.00 9.03
C ALA A 143 -27.37 -0.45 10.29
N MET A 144 -28.56 0.16 10.15
CA MET A 144 -29.36 0.71 11.25
C MET A 144 -30.35 -0.30 11.83
N GLU A 145 -30.83 -1.27 11.03
CA GLU A 145 -31.90 -2.19 11.42
C GLU A 145 -31.38 -3.59 11.75
N LYS A 146 -30.29 -4.03 11.10
CA LYS A 146 -29.75 -5.37 11.27
C LYS A 146 -29.03 -5.48 12.61
N VAL A 147 -29.56 -6.33 13.48
CA VAL A 147 -28.88 -6.73 14.71
C VAL A 147 -27.66 -7.59 14.37
N LEU A 148 -26.51 -7.23 14.92
CA LEU A 148 -25.26 -7.95 14.79
C LEU A 148 -25.35 -9.27 15.55
N GLN A 149 -25.00 -10.36 14.86
CA GLN A 149 -24.92 -11.69 15.44
C GLN A 149 -23.50 -12.21 15.27
N PRO A 150 -22.86 -12.71 16.34
CA PRO A 150 -21.55 -13.33 16.21
C PRO A 150 -21.58 -14.49 15.22
N VAL A 151 -20.63 -14.49 14.31
CA VAL A 151 -20.43 -15.54 13.30
C VAL A 151 -19.71 -16.71 13.94
N SER A 152 -20.12 -17.93 13.59
CA SER A 152 -19.51 -19.16 14.08
C SER A 152 -18.05 -19.30 13.63
N GLU A 153 -17.21 -20.03 14.36
CA GLU A 153 -15.80 -20.23 13.99
C GLU A 153 -15.64 -20.87 12.60
N ASN A 154 -16.54 -21.78 12.24
CA ASN A 154 -16.53 -22.48 10.95
C ASN A 154 -16.77 -21.53 9.77
N GLU A 155 -17.55 -20.47 9.94
CA GLU A 155 -17.79 -19.47 8.89
C GLU A 155 -16.61 -18.50 8.70
N LEU A 156 -15.65 -18.50 9.63
CA LEU A 156 -14.38 -17.78 9.51
C LEU A 156 -13.32 -18.61 8.78
N GLU A 157 -13.61 -19.89 8.54
CA GLU A 157 -12.79 -20.75 7.71
C GLU A 157 -13.07 -20.49 6.23
N ILE A 158 -12.03 -20.08 5.51
CA ILE A 158 -12.13 -19.75 4.09
C ILE A 158 -11.01 -20.49 3.37
N GLY A 159 -11.39 -21.41 2.49
CA GLY A 159 -10.47 -22.09 1.59
C GLY A 159 -10.20 -21.29 0.32
N ILE A 160 -9.18 -21.71 -0.43
CA ILE A 160 -8.80 -21.09 -1.69
C ILE A 160 -9.94 -21.18 -2.73
N ASP A 161 -10.67 -22.30 -2.77
CA ASP A 161 -11.77 -22.53 -3.72
C ASP A 161 -13.01 -21.66 -3.44
N ASN A 162 -13.18 -21.19 -2.19
CA ASN A 162 -14.24 -20.24 -1.86
C ASN A 162 -13.98 -18.87 -2.51
N ILE A 163 -12.71 -18.50 -2.66
CA ILE A 163 -12.27 -17.21 -3.20
C ILE A 163 -12.04 -17.29 -4.70
N TYR A 164 -11.45 -18.39 -5.17
CA TYR A 164 -11.10 -18.63 -6.57
C TYR A 164 -11.76 -19.91 -7.08
N PRO A 165 -13.09 -19.94 -7.18
CA PRO A 165 -13.82 -21.10 -7.67
C PRO A 165 -13.42 -21.44 -9.11
N PRO A 166 -13.05 -22.70 -9.41
CA PRO A 166 -12.51 -23.09 -10.72
C PRO A 166 -13.54 -22.97 -11.85
N ASP A 167 -14.83 -23.12 -11.56
CA ASP A 167 -15.94 -23.00 -12.51
C ASP A 167 -16.12 -21.58 -13.05
N LYS A 168 -15.71 -20.56 -12.29
CA LYS A 168 -15.86 -19.16 -12.69
C LYS A 168 -14.78 -18.66 -13.64
N GLY A 169 -13.74 -19.45 -13.89
CA GLY A 169 -12.67 -19.12 -14.84
C GLY A 169 -11.92 -17.83 -14.50
N LEU A 170 -11.68 -17.59 -13.21
CA LEU A 170 -11.05 -16.37 -12.70
C LEU A 170 -9.53 -16.35 -13.01
N SER A 171 -9.21 -15.89 -14.21
CA SER A 171 -7.83 -15.75 -14.70
C SER A 171 -7.36 -14.30 -14.61
N PHE A 172 -6.23 -13.98 -15.25
CA PHE A 172 -5.70 -12.63 -15.38
C PHE A 172 -5.23 -12.41 -16.82
N PRO A 173 -5.14 -11.16 -17.30
CA PRO A 173 -4.77 -10.90 -18.69
C PRO A 173 -3.31 -11.25 -18.94
N GLN A 174 -3.07 -12.18 -19.86
CA GLN A 174 -1.72 -12.57 -20.27
C GLN A 174 -1.22 -11.67 -21.40
N ARG A 175 0.09 -11.40 -21.42
CA ARG A 175 0.69 -10.59 -22.48
C ARG A 175 0.67 -11.37 -23.79
N PRO A 176 0.13 -10.83 -24.89
CA PRO A 176 0.20 -11.49 -26.18
C PRO A 176 1.66 -11.60 -26.67
N PRO A 177 2.03 -12.67 -27.41
CA PRO A 177 3.39 -12.82 -27.92
C PRO A 177 3.85 -11.62 -28.76
N TRP A 178 5.09 -11.17 -28.57
CA TRP A 178 5.66 -10.03 -29.27
C TRP A 178 7.12 -10.26 -29.65
N ASN A 179 7.63 -9.46 -30.58
CA ASN A 179 9.03 -9.49 -31.04
C ASN A 179 9.53 -8.06 -31.30
N TYR A 180 10.86 -7.88 -31.33
CA TYR A 180 11.50 -6.57 -31.53
C TYR A 180 11.25 -5.95 -32.91
N GLU A 181 10.87 -6.77 -33.89
CA GLU A 181 10.49 -6.31 -35.22
C GLU A 181 9.13 -5.59 -35.22
N MET A 182 8.32 -5.76 -34.17
CA MET A 182 7.01 -5.15 -34.07
C MET A 182 7.12 -3.66 -33.71
N SER A 183 6.40 -2.81 -34.43
CA SER A 183 6.31 -1.40 -34.05
C SER A 183 5.60 -1.24 -32.70
N ARG A 184 6.02 -0.24 -31.91
CA ARG A 184 5.43 0.08 -30.61
C ARG A 184 3.90 0.23 -30.69
N GLU A 185 3.40 0.95 -31.70
CA GLU A 185 1.96 1.16 -31.87
C GLU A 185 1.20 -0.15 -32.14
N LYS A 186 1.79 -1.05 -32.93
CA LYS A 186 1.19 -2.35 -33.23
C LYS A 186 1.15 -3.23 -31.99
N LEU A 187 2.21 -3.22 -31.17
CA LEU A 187 2.24 -3.92 -29.89
C LEU A 187 1.19 -3.40 -28.92
N LEU A 188 1.12 -2.08 -28.74
CA LEU A 188 0.13 -1.45 -27.85
C LEU A 188 -1.31 -1.79 -28.25
N ARG A 189 -1.63 -1.76 -29.54
CA ARG A 189 -2.96 -2.16 -30.06
C ARG A 189 -3.25 -3.65 -29.86
N LYS A 190 -2.22 -4.51 -29.96
CA LYS A 190 -2.37 -5.96 -29.73
C LYS A 190 -2.65 -6.25 -28.25
N GLU A 191 -1.90 -5.61 -27.36
CA GLU A 191 -2.12 -5.69 -25.91
C GLU A 191 -3.50 -5.16 -25.50
N GLU A 192 -3.93 -4.01 -26.05
CA GLU A 192 -5.26 -3.44 -25.79
C GLU A 192 -6.38 -4.37 -26.25
N ARG A 193 -6.25 -4.96 -27.45
CA ARG A 193 -7.20 -5.96 -27.94
C ARG A 193 -7.24 -7.18 -27.00
N SER A 194 -6.09 -7.74 -26.67
CA SER A 194 -5.98 -8.93 -25.80
C SER A 194 -6.62 -8.69 -24.43
N PHE A 195 -6.41 -7.51 -23.86
CA PHE A 195 -6.99 -7.14 -22.57
C PHE A 195 -8.51 -6.99 -22.64
N ARG A 196 -9.03 -6.39 -23.71
CA ARG A 196 -10.47 -6.26 -23.92
C ARG A 196 -11.13 -7.64 -24.09
N ASP A 197 -10.54 -8.49 -24.92
CA ASP A 197 -11.08 -9.83 -25.18
C ASP A 197 -11.10 -10.66 -23.88
N TYR A 198 -10.08 -10.51 -23.02
CA TYR A 198 -10.07 -11.08 -21.66
C TYR A 198 -11.22 -10.56 -20.78
N LEU A 199 -11.46 -9.24 -20.76
CA LEU A 199 -12.55 -8.66 -19.96
C LEU A 199 -13.92 -9.12 -20.46
N ASP A 200 -14.11 -9.17 -21.78
CA ASP A 200 -15.35 -9.65 -22.39
C ASP A 200 -15.59 -11.12 -22.04
N GLU A 201 -14.57 -11.97 -22.06
CA GLU A 201 -14.65 -13.38 -21.64
C GLU A 201 -15.01 -13.50 -20.15
N LEU A 202 -14.30 -12.78 -19.28
CA LEU A 202 -14.50 -12.82 -17.83
C LEU A 202 -15.93 -12.40 -17.45
N LEU A 203 -16.41 -11.29 -18.00
CA LEU A 203 -17.75 -10.75 -17.72
C LEU A 203 -18.87 -11.56 -18.41
N SER A 204 -18.58 -12.22 -19.54
CA SER A 204 -19.56 -13.11 -20.17
C SER A 204 -19.90 -14.34 -19.31
N ARG A 205 -18.93 -14.83 -18.53
CA ARG A 205 -19.08 -15.98 -17.63
C ARG A 205 -19.64 -15.61 -16.27
N ASN A 206 -19.51 -14.35 -15.87
CA ASN A 206 -19.76 -13.91 -14.52
C ASN A 206 -20.71 -12.71 -14.51
N PRO A 207 -21.93 -12.85 -13.96
CA PRO A 207 -22.88 -11.74 -13.92
C PRO A 207 -22.38 -10.60 -13.02
N PRO A 208 -22.89 -9.36 -13.23
CA PRO A 208 -22.58 -8.22 -12.38
C PRO A 208 -22.76 -8.52 -10.89
N GLY A 209 -21.79 -8.08 -10.07
CA GLY A 209 -21.80 -8.30 -8.62
C GLY A 209 -21.38 -9.71 -8.16
N SER A 210 -21.09 -10.63 -9.08
CA SER A 210 -20.62 -11.99 -8.73
C SER A 210 -19.11 -12.11 -8.54
N ILE A 211 -18.35 -11.13 -9.07
CA ILE A 211 -16.90 -10.98 -8.87
C ILE A 211 -16.68 -9.74 -8.01
N SER A 212 -15.68 -9.83 -7.15
CA SER A 212 -15.12 -8.74 -6.38
C SER A 212 -14.55 -7.64 -7.28
N HIS A 213 -14.36 -6.44 -6.73
CA HIS A 213 -13.67 -5.39 -7.46
C HIS A 213 -12.22 -5.79 -7.81
N PHE A 214 -11.77 -5.50 -9.02
CA PHE A 214 -10.43 -5.84 -9.51
C PHE A 214 -9.86 -4.70 -10.39
N GLU A 215 -8.62 -4.85 -10.86
CA GLU A 215 -7.95 -3.84 -11.67
C GLU A 215 -8.45 -3.81 -13.12
N HIS A 216 -9.06 -2.69 -13.53
CA HIS A 216 -9.52 -2.45 -14.90
C HIS A 216 -8.53 -1.66 -15.76
N ASN A 217 -7.44 -1.15 -15.19
CA ASN A 217 -6.45 -0.36 -15.89
C ASN A 217 -5.37 -1.25 -16.54
N LEU A 218 -5.32 -1.25 -17.87
CA LEU A 218 -4.31 -1.98 -18.64
C LEU A 218 -2.86 -1.58 -18.30
N GLU A 219 -2.61 -0.32 -17.91
CA GLU A 219 -1.25 0.13 -17.60
C GLU A 219 -0.68 -0.56 -16.36
N THR A 220 -1.52 -0.86 -15.37
CA THR A 220 -1.11 -1.61 -14.18
C THR A 220 -0.75 -3.05 -14.57
N TRP A 221 -1.57 -3.70 -15.42
CA TRP A 221 -1.28 -5.03 -15.96
C TRP A 221 0.00 -5.08 -16.81
N ARG A 222 0.29 -4.02 -17.57
CA ARG A 222 1.57 -3.87 -18.28
C ARG A 222 2.76 -3.86 -17.33
N GLN A 223 2.63 -3.31 -16.12
CA GLN A 223 3.71 -3.37 -15.13
C GLN A 223 3.93 -4.82 -14.66
N LEU A 224 2.85 -5.58 -14.43
CA LEU A 224 2.97 -7.01 -14.09
C LEU A 224 3.73 -7.78 -15.16
N TRP A 225 3.37 -7.58 -16.43
CA TRP A 225 4.02 -8.28 -17.54
C TRP A 225 5.53 -8.02 -17.60
N ARG A 226 5.97 -6.78 -17.32
CA ARG A 226 7.40 -6.44 -17.26
C ARG A 226 8.10 -7.20 -16.14
N VAL A 227 7.48 -7.27 -14.95
CA VAL A 227 8.03 -8.01 -13.81
C VAL A 227 8.14 -9.50 -14.15
N LEU A 228 7.10 -10.08 -14.76
CA LEU A 228 7.07 -11.50 -15.18
C LEU A 228 8.16 -11.84 -16.20
N GLU A 229 8.43 -10.93 -17.14
CA GLU A 229 9.46 -11.11 -18.16
C GLU A 229 10.88 -10.94 -17.59
N MET A 230 11.09 -9.95 -16.71
CA MET A 230 12.42 -9.58 -16.22
C MET A 230 12.93 -10.42 -15.04
N SER A 231 12.02 -11.03 -14.26
CA SER A 231 12.39 -11.71 -13.01
C SER A 231 12.75 -13.17 -13.24
N ASP A 232 13.72 -13.66 -12.47
CA ASP A 232 14.14 -15.06 -12.46
C ASP A 232 13.34 -15.85 -11.42
N VAL A 233 13.11 -15.24 -10.25
CA VAL A 233 12.35 -15.80 -9.13
C VAL A 233 11.31 -14.78 -8.66
N PHE A 234 10.13 -15.25 -8.27
CA PHE A 234 9.04 -14.37 -7.82
C PHE A 234 8.82 -14.45 -6.32
N LEU A 235 8.73 -13.28 -5.68
CA LEU A 235 8.27 -13.13 -4.32
C LEU A 235 6.79 -12.74 -4.36
N LEU A 236 5.89 -13.70 -4.12
CA LEU A 236 4.48 -13.42 -3.92
C LEU A 236 4.26 -13.02 -2.46
N ILE A 237 3.93 -11.75 -2.21
CA ILE A 237 3.80 -11.22 -0.85
C ILE A 237 2.32 -11.14 -0.49
N VAL A 238 1.95 -11.79 0.61
CA VAL A 238 0.58 -11.83 1.14
C VAL A 238 0.54 -11.44 2.61
N ASP A 239 -0.57 -10.89 3.07
CA ASP A 239 -0.82 -10.60 4.49
C ASP A 239 -1.39 -11.85 5.18
N ILE A 240 -0.76 -12.26 6.28
CA ILE A 240 -1.09 -13.49 7.01
C ILE A 240 -2.54 -13.52 7.55
N ARG A 241 -3.21 -12.37 7.66
CA ARG A 241 -4.59 -12.30 8.14
C ARG A 241 -5.58 -12.85 7.13
N HIS A 242 -5.22 -12.82 5.84
CA HIS A 242 -6.08 -13.27 4.74
C HIS A 242 -5.22 -13.73 3.54
N PRO A 243 -4.41 -14.80 3.69
CA PRO A 243 -3.45 -15.21 2.67
C PRO A 243 -4.13 -15.72 1.41
N VAL A 244 -5.18 -16.54 1.54
CA VAL A 244 -5.96 -17.08 0.41
C VAL A 244 -6.63 -16.00 -0.43
N LEU A 245 -6.96 -14.84 0.15
CA LEU A 245 -7.54 -13.71 -0.57
C LEU A 245 -6.53 -13.03 -1.51
N GLN A 246 -5.27 -13.05 -1.11
CA GLN A 246 -4.20 -12.30 -1.76
C GLN A 246 -3.26 -13.19 -2.57
N PHE A 247 -3.61 -14.47 -2.68
CA PHE A 247 -2.90 -15.48 -3.44
C PHE A 247 -3.75 -15.94 -4.63
N PRO A 248 -3.58 -15.36 -5.83
CA PRO A 248 -4.33 -15.76 -7.00
C PRO A 248 -3.72 -17.05 -7.60
N PRO A 249 -4.41 -18.20 -7.58
CA PRO A 249 -3.87 -19.47 -8.08
C PRO A 249 -3.50 -19.41 -9.57
N SER A 250 -4.28 -18.67 -10.36
CA SER A 250 -4.02 -18.50 -11.80
C SER A 250 -2.65 -17.86 -12.09
N LEU A 251 -2.18 -16.96 -11.23
CA LEU A 251 -0.83 -16.40 -11.34
C LEU A 251 0.24 -17.42 -10.99
N TYR A 252 0.03 -18.19 -9.92
CA TYR A 252 0.95 -19.27 -9.52
C TYR A 252 1.14 -20.28 -10.66
N HIS A 253 0.04 -20.86 -11.17
CA HIS A 253 0.09 -21.83 -12.27
C HIS A 253 0.73 -21.24 -13.53
N TYR A 254 0.47 -19.97 -13.84
CA TYR A 254 1.14 -19.32 -14.97
C TYR A 254 2.67 -19.26 -14.80
N ILE A 255 3.14 -18.92 -13.60
CA ILE A 255 4.58 -18.81 -13.32
C ILE A 255 5.25 -20.19 -13.32
N THR A 256 4.65 -21.18 -12.68
CA THR A 256 5.26 -22.50 -12.50
C THR A 256 5.09 -23.40 -13.72
N GLU A 257 3.91 -23.41 -14.34
CA GLU A 257 3.58 -24.34 -15.43
C GLU A 257 3.89 -23.76 -16.82
N GLN A 258 3.75 -22.45 -17.03
CA GLN A 258 3.98 -21.83 -18.35
C GLN A 258 5.34 -21.15 -18.46
N LEU A 259 5.76 -20.43 -17.41
CA LEU A 259 7.09 -19.78 -17.40
C LEU A 259 8.18 -20.72 -16.87
N HIS A 260 7.82 -21.82 -16.19
CA HIS A 260 8.76 -22.73 -15.54
C HIS A 260 9.74 -22.03 -14.58
N LYS A 261 9.25 -20.99 -13.89
CA LYS A 261 10.01 -20.19 -12.92
C LYS A 261 9.55 -20.51 -11.49
N GLN A 262 10.40 -20.18 -10.52
CA GLN A 262 10.17 -20.49 -9.12
C GLN A 262 9.44 -19.37 -8.38
N VAL A 263 8.64 -19.76 -7.39
CA VAL A 263 7.81 -18.87 -6.59
C VAL A 263 8.10 -19.06 -5.10
N ILE A 264 8.42 -17.98 -4.41
CA ILE A 264 8.50 -17.90 -2.96
C ILE A 264 7.26 -17.12 -2.47
N LEU A 265 6.43 -17.75 -1.65
CA LEU A 265 5.33 -17.09 -0.96
C LEU A 265 5.83 -16.51 0.36
N VAL A 266 5.79 -15.18 0.46
CA VAL A 266 6.15 -14.43 1.65
C VAL A 266 4.87 -14.14 2.44
N LEU A 267 4.65 -14.90 3.52
CA LEU A 267 3.62 -14.62 4.51
C LEU A 267 4.07 -13.45 5.37
N ASN A 268 3.62 -12.24 5.05
CA ASN A 268 3.99 -11.02 5.75
C ASN A 268 3.06 -10.69 6.93
N LYS A 269 3.56 -9.87 7.86
CA LYS A 269 2.86 -9.40 9.07
C LYS A 269 2.48 -10.52 10.03
N VAL A 270 3.31 -11.56 10.10
CA VAL A 270 3.08 -12.74 10.95
C VAL A 270 2.87 -12.40 12.42
N ASP A 271 3.35 -11.25 12.88
CA ASP A 271 3.16 -10.69 14.22
C ASP A 271 1.70 -10.35 14.59
N LEU A 272 0.82 -10.16 13.59
CA LEU A 272 -0.60 -9.84 13.79
C LEU A 272 -1.46 -11.07 14.12
N CYS A 273 -1.02 -12.27 13.75
CA CYS A 273 -1.75 -13.52 13.96
C CYS A 273 -1.20 -14.33 15.15
N PRO A 274 -2.01 -15.19 15.78
CA PRO A 274 -1.51 -16.20 16.72
C PRO A 274 -0.55 -17.20 16.03
N PRO A 275 0.54 -17.64 16.67
CA PRO A 275 1.47 -18.60 16.08
C PRO A 275 0.82 -19.88 15.53
N PRO A 276 -0.14 -20.54 16.23
CA PRO A 276 -0.83 -21.72 15.70
C PRO A 276 -1.53 -21.47 14.36
N LEU A 277 -2.12 -20.29 14.19
CA LEU A 277 -2.77 -19.90 12.94
C LEU A 277 -1.78 -19.71 11.80
N VAL A 278 -0.59 -19.15 12.09
CA VAL A 278 0.48 -19.00 11.08
C VAL A 278 0.95 -20.36 10.59
N VAL A 279 1.17 -21.30 11.52
CA VAL A 279 1.56 -22.69 11.19
C VAL A 279 0.46 -23.36 10.37
N ALA A 280 -0.81 -23.25 10.77
CA ALA A 280 -1.91 -23.84 10.02
C ALA A 280 -1.99 -23.30 8.57
N TRP A 281 -1.82 -22.00 8.37
CA TRP A 281 -1.77 -21.40 7.03
C TRP A 281 -0.57 -21.89 6.22
N LYS A 282 0.61 -22.04 6.84
CA LYS A 282 1.80 -22.61 6.20
C LYS A 282 1.52 -24.01 5.65
N HIS A 283 0.99 -24.90 6.50
CA HIS A 283 0.66 -26.28 6.08
C HIS A 283 -0.46 -26.33 5.05
N TYR A 284 -1.50 -25.52 5.20
CA TYR A 284 -2.59 -25.43 4.24
C TYR A 284 -2.06 -25.07 2.84
N MET A 285 -1.29 -23.98 2.73
CA MET A 285 -0.76 -23.53 1.44
C MET A 285 0.20 -24.55 0.81
N MET A 286 1.11 -25.17 1.60
CA MET A 286 2.01 -26.21 1.09
C MET A 286 1.28 -27.45 0.59
N SER A 287 0.18 -27.83 1.25
CA SER A 287 -0.62 -28.99 0.83
C SER A 287 -1.35 -28.76 -0.49
N HIS A 288 -1.81 -27.53 -0.74
CA HIS A 288 -2.51 -27.14 -1.96
C HIS A 288 -1.55 -26.76 -3.11
N PHE A 289 -0.36 -26.27 -2.79
CA PHE A 289 0.64 -25.79 -3.76
C PHE A 289 2.04 -26.35 -3.43
N PRO A 290 2.39 -27.56 -3.90
CA PRO A 290 3.63 -28.25 -3.49
C PRO A 290 4.93 -27.60 -3.96
N ASP A 291 4.96 -26.91 -5.10
CA ASP A 291 6.18 -26.27 -5.63
C ASP A 291 6.49 -24.92 -4.98
N LEU A 292 5.70 -24.53 -3.99
CA LEU A 292 5.74 -23.21 -3.39
C LEU A 292 6.65 -23.23 -2.15
N GLN A 293 7.75 -22.48 -2.21
CA GLN A 293 8.59 -22.25 -1.04
C GLN A 293 7.96 -21.16 -0.17
N MET A 294 7.83 -21.42 1.13
CA MET A 294 7.18 -20.50 2.07
C MET A 294 8.17 -19.83 3.00
N VAL A 295 8.04 -18.51 3.15
CA VAL A 295 8.81 -17.73 4.12
C VAL A 295 7.87 -16.89 4.97
N CYS A 296 8.01 -16.97 6.28
CA CYS A 296 7.33 -16.09 7.22
C CYS A 296 8.13 -14.80 7.39
N PHE A 297 7.45 -13.65 7.37
CA PHE A 297 8.11 -12.35 7.37
C PHE A 297 7.44 -11.36 8.32
N THR A 298 8.25 -10.61 9.05
CA THR A 298 7.82 -9.44 9.82
C THR A 298 8.83 -8.30 9.66
N SER A 299 8.37 -7.13 9.19
CA SER A 299 9.24 -5.95 9.10
C SER A 299 9.57 -5.34 10.46
N HIS A 300 8.70 -5.54 11.46
CA HIS A 300 8.81 -4.94 12.78
C HIS A 300 8.38 -5.98 13.83
N PRO A 301 9.24 -6.96 14.16
CA PRO A 301 8.95 -7.91 15.23
C PRO A 301 8.73 -7.15 16.55
N ARG A 302 7.94 -7.74 17.46
CA ARG A 302 7.69 -7.11 18.75
C ARG A 302 9.00 -7.02 19.53
N GLU A 303 9.26 -5.85 20.10
CA GLU A 303 10.34 -5.69 21.07
C GLU A 303 9.80 -6.01 22.48
N PRO A 304 10.56 -6.75 23.31
CA PRO A 304 10.19 -6.99 24.70
C PRO A 304 10.06 -5.67 25.46
N SER A 305 9.07 -5.60 26.33
CA SER A 305 8.56 -4.40 27.03
C SER A 305 9.58 -3.29 27.30
N SER A 306 9.48 -2.16 26.60
CA SER A 306 10.15 -0.90 26.94
C SER A 306 9.16 0.18 27.37
N THR A 307 9.56 1.05 28.29
CA THR A 307 8.72 2.12 28.85
C THR A 307 8.31 3.14 27.77
N GLY A 308 7.12 3.76 27.91
CA GLY A 308 6.52 4.64 26.89
C GLY A 308 7.41 5.79 26.35
N LEU A 309 8.31 6.33 27.20
CA LEU A 309 9.29 7.35 26.82
C LEU A 309 10.45 6.79 25.97
N GLN A 310 10.84 5.53 26.17
CA GLN A 310 11.83 4.84 25.33
C GLN A 310 11.23 4.48 23.97
N LYS A 311 9.94 4.09 23.91
CA LYS A 311 9.20 3.80 22.67
C LYS A 311 9.18 4.98 21.69
N LYS A 312 8.91 6.22 22.12
CA LYS A 312 8.92 7.41 21.24
C LYS A 312 10.32 7.74 20.67
N ARG A 313 11.38 7.48 21.44
CA ARG A 313 12.77 7.77 21.06
C ARG A 313 13.37 6.66 20.18
N MET A 314 12.99 5.41 20.42
CA MET A 314 13.36 4.24 19.59
C MET A 314 12.56 4.16 18.29
N ARG A 315 11.27 4.57 18.23
CA ARG A 315 10.47 4.56 16.98
C ARG A 315 11.04 5.44 15.87
N ARG A 316 11.72 6.54 16.22
CA ARG A 316 12.45 7.39 15.26
C ARG A 316 13.78 6.76 14.78
N LYS A 317 14.20 5.65 15.38
CA LYS A 317 15.49 4.97 15.19
C LYS A 317 15.38 3.45 14.94
N ALA A 318 14.18 2.86 14.90
CA ALA A 318 14.02 1.44 14.63
C ALA A 318 14.47 1.16 13.19
N GLY A 319 15.69 0.65 13.05
CA GLY A 319 16.27 0.31 11.77
C GLY A 319 15.49 -0.81 11.10
N TRP A 320 15.51 -0.81 9.77
CA TRP A 320 14.94 -1.89 8.96
C TRP A 320 15.72 -3.21 9.10
N GLY A 321 16.84 -3.21 9.84
CA GLY A 321 17.68 -4.36 10.14
C GLY A 321 17.11 -5.34 11.18
N LYS A 322 16.02 -4.98 11.89
CA LYS A 322 15.33 -5.89 12.83
C LYS A 322 14.29 -6.80 12.17
N ALA A 323 14.11 -6.71 10.86
CA ALA A 323 13.10 -7.51 10.18
C ALA A 323 13.42 -9.02 10.27
N GLY A 324 12.41 -9.82 10.65
CA GLY A 324 12.46 -11.27 10.56
C GLY A 324 12.11 -11.73 9.14
N GLY A 325 12.90 -12.65 8.58
CA GLY A 325 12.67 -13.23 7.25
C GLY A 325 13.66 -12.88 6.12
N PRO A 326 14.45 -11.78 6.11
CA PRO A 326 15.43 -11.54 5.05
C PRO A 326 16.43 -12.69 4.85
N LEU A 327 16.89 -13.30 5.94
CA LEU A 327 17.77 -14.46 5.91
C LEU A 327 17.08 -15.67 5.27
N ASP A 328 15.82 -15.91 5.58
CA ASP A 328 15.05 -17.06 5.08
C ASP A 328 14.72 -16.90 3.60
N ILE A 329 14.43 -15.69 3.13
CA ILE A 329 14.30 -15.39 1.69
C ILE A 329 15.64 -15.65 0.97
N MET A 330 16.76 -15.25 1.56
CA MET A 330 18.09 -15.47 0.97
C MET A 330 18.42 -16.97 0.90
N LYS A 331 18.14 -17.75 1.95
CA LYS A 331 18.29 -19.22 1.94
C LYS A 331 17.41 -19.89 0.89
N ALA A 332 16.13 -19.50 0.78
CA ALA A 332 15.23 -19.98 -0.26
C ALA A 332 15.80 -19.69 -1.66
N CYS A 333 16.32 -18.49 -1.89
CA CYS A 333 17.00 -18.14 -3.14
C CYS A 333 18.27 -18.98 -3.38
N GLN A 334 19.03 -19.30 -2.33
CA GLN A 334 20.22 -20.14 -2.44
C GLN A 334 19.88 -21.57 -2.87
N GLU A 335 18.80 -22.13 -2.32
CA GLU A 335 18.28 -23.45 -2.72
C GLU A 335 17.82 -23.45 -4.18
N ILE A 336 17.05 -22.43 -4.59
CA ILE A 336 16.54 -22.30 -5.96
C ILE A 336 17.66 -22.10 -6.98
N THR A 337 18.65 -21.27 -6.65
CA THR A 337 19.76 -20.97 -7.57
C THR A 337 20.77 -22.12 -7.64
N ALA A 338 20.82 -23.00 -6.64
CA ALA A 338 21.70 -24.17 -6.57
C ALA A 338 23.17 -23.86 -6.94
N GLY A 339 23.67 -22.71 -6.49
CA GLY A 339 25.04 -22.24 -6.73
C GLY A 339 25.31 -21.60 -8.10
N LYS A 340 24.28 -21.38 -8.93
CA LYS A 340 24.42 -20.66 -10.22
C LYS A 340 24.70 -19.16 -10.04
N VAL A 341 24.36 -18.59 -8.89
CA VAL A 341 24.58 -17.19 -8.54
C VAL A 341 25.30 -17.11 -7.20
N ASP A 342 26.27 -16.20 -7.08
CA ASP A 342 26.94 -15.92 -5.82
C ASP A 342 26.09 -14.99 -4.94
N LEU A 343 25.58 -15.55 -3.84
CA LEU A 343 24.79 -14.84 -2.83
C LEU A 343 25.60 -14.48 -1.57
N SER A 344 26.90 -14.80 -1.52
CA SER A 344 27.75 -14.52 -0.34
C SER A 344 27.81 -13.04 0.02
N SER A 345 27.80 -12.16 -0.99
CA SER A 345 27.75 -10.71 -0.78
C SER A 345 26.45 -10.25 -0.11
N TRP A 346 25.33 -10.94 -0.36
CA TRP A 346 24.05 -10.62 0.26
C TRP A 346 24.00 -11.14 1.70
N GLU A 347 24.51 -12.34 1.95
CA GLU A 347 24.65 -12.89 3.30
C GLU A 347 25.52 -12.00 4.20
N GLN A 348 26.69 -11.56 3.71
CA GLN A 348 27.56 -10.63 4.43
C GLN A 348 26.87 -9.30 4.73
N LYS A 349 26.05 -8.79 3.78
CA LYS A 349 25.26 -7.58 4.00
C LYS A 349 24.24 -7.78 5.13
N ILE A 350 23.50 -8.89 5.12
CA ILE A 350 22.52 -9.19 6.18
C ILE A 350 23.22 -9.27 7.55
N GLN A 351 24.37 -9.94 7.61
CA GLN A 351 25.15 -10.03 8.85
C GLN A 351 25.66 -8.66 9.32
N LYS A 352 26.14 -7.82 8.39
CA LYS A 352 26.59 -6.45 8.69
C LYS A 352 25.44 -5.59 9.22
N ASP A 353 24.27 -5.68 8.59
CA ASP A 353 23.07 -4.96 9.01
C ASP A 353 22.64 -5.40 10.42
N ALA A 354 22.69 -6.70 10.73
CA ALA A 354 22.41 -7.22 12.07
C ALA A 354 23.41 -6.75 13.15
N VAL A 355 24.69 -6.60 12.79
CA VAL A 355 25.76 -6.14 13.72
C VAL A 355 25.71 -4.62 13.92
N ALA A 356 25.47 -3.84 12.87
CA ALA A 356 25.36 -2.38 12.96
C ALA A 356 24.24 -1.93 13.91
N GLU A 357 23.22 -2.75 14.09
CA GLU A 357 22.12 -2.52 15.03
C GLU A 357 22.52 -2.78 16.50
N GLN A 358 23.53 -3.63 16.79
CA GLN A 358 23.97 -3.92 18.17
C GLN A 358 24.88 -2.82 18.75
N LEU A 359 25.54 -2.06 17.88
CA LEU A 359 26.46 -1.00 18.25
C LEU A 359 25.77 0.34 18.03
N ASP A 360 25.07 0.82 19.07
CA ASP A 360 24.29 2.07 19.16
C ASP A 360 24.73 3.16 18.16
N GLY A 361 24.10 3.13 16.98
CA GLY A 361 24.70 3.59 15.71
C GLY A 361 25.21 5.02 15.70
N ASP A 362 26.49 5.17 15.35
CA ASP A 362 27.05 6.46 14.89
C ASP A 362 28.10 6.36 13.78
N GLN A 363 28.24 5.23 13.09
CA GLN A 363 29.10 5.14 11.90
C GLN A 363 28.57 4.13 10.87
N LEU A 364 27.58 4.54 10.07
CA LEU A 364 27.34 3.90 8.77
C LEU A 364 27.87 4.84 7.68
N ASP A 365 29.03 4.48 7.13
CA ASP A 365 29.58 5.10 5.93
C ASP A 365 28.50 5.17 4.83
N GLU A 366 28.22 6.38 4.32
CA GLU A 366 27.30 6.69 3.20
C GLU A 366 27.73 6.05 1.85
N LYS A 367 28.58 5.03 1.84
CA LYS A 367 29.24 4.53 0.62
C LYS A 367 28.51 3.42 -0.13
N ASP A 368 27.50 2.77 0.44
CA ASP A 368 26.64 1.84 -0.31
C ASP A 368 25.40 2.60 -0.83
N SER A 369 25.59 3.35 -1.91
CA SER A 369 24.48 3.96 -2.66
C SER A 369 23.70 2.86 -3.39
N VAL A 370 22.59 2.40 -2.81
CA VAL A 370 21.56 1.63 -3.55
C VAL A 370 21.19 2.44 -4.78
N LEU A 371 21.52 1.92 -5.95
CA LEU A 371 21.13 2.53 -7.22
C LEU A 371 19.66 2.22 -7.44
N MET A 372 18.85 3.26 -7.51
CA MET A 372 17.44 3.18 -7.89
C MET A 372 17.34 3.66 -9.33
N GLU A 373 16.97 2.77 -10.24
CA GLU A 373 16.78 3.12 -11.65
C GLU A 373 15.29 3.20 -11.96
N HIS A 374 14.84 4.40 -12.35
CA HIS A 374 13.56 4.56 -13.03
C HIS A 374 13.75 4.17 -14.49
N GLN A 375 13.52 2.89 -14.81
CA GLN A 375 13.56 2.44 -16.19
C GLN A 375 12.31 2.96 -16.92
N SER A 376 12.50 3.98 -17.75
CA SER A 376 11.47 4.45 -18.68
C SER A 376 11.31 3.45 -19.83
N ASP A 377 10.11 3.38 -20.40
CA ASP A 377 9.70 2.53 -21.54
C ASP A 377 10.70 2.49 -22.73
N SER A 378 11.60 3.47 -22.82
CA SER A 378 12.57 3.67 -23.91
C SER A 378 13.92 2.99 -23.74
N SER A 379 14.23 2.37 -22.59
CA SER A 379 15.58 1.84 -22.29
C SER A 379 15.72 0.31 -22.32
N MET A 380 14.68 -0.42 -22.72
CA MET A 380 14.71 -1.89 -22.76
C MET A 380 15.32 -2.41 -24.07
N GLU A 381 16.65 -2.36 -24.17
CA GLU A 381 17.40 -3.19 -25.12
C GLU A 381 17.55 -4.60 -24.53
N MET A 382 16.50 -5.40 -24.66
CA MET A 382 16.54 -6.82 -24.32
C MET A 382 16.88 -7.60 -25.61
N ASN A 383 18.03 -8.29 -25.65
CA ASN A 383 18.40 -9.09 -26.82
C ASN A 383 17.71 -10.46 -26.80
N SER A 384 17.12 -10.80 -27.96
CA SER A 384 16.71 -12.11 -28.51
C SER A 384 16.47 -13.33 -27.58
N SER A 385 15.21 -13.80 -27.61
CA SER A 385 14.74 -15.20 -27.78
C SER A 385 15.12 -16.33 -26.81
N SER A 386 15.97 -16.13 -25.81
CA SER A 386 16.09 -17.07 -24.69
C SER A 386 15.92 -16.29 -23.39
N GLN A 387 14.93 -16.66 -22.58
CA GLN A 387 14.87 -16.25 -21.18
C GLN A 387 16.01 -16.94 -20.44
N GLU A 388 17.23 -16.47 -20.66
CA GLU A 388 18.41 -16.94 -19.94
C GLU A 388 18.26 -16.48 -18.49
N LEU A 389 18.03 -17.46 -17.60
CA LEU A 389 17.97 -17.21 -16.17
C LEU A 389 19.31 -16.69 -15.69
N TYR A 390 19.28 -15.71 -14.78
CA TYR A 390 20.49 -15.17 -14.14
C TYR A 390 21.46 -14.51 -15.13
N LYS A 391 20.92 -13.75 -16.09
CA LYS A 391 21.71 -12.99 -17.07
C LYS A 391 22.82 -12.19 -16.36
N ASP A 392 24.05 -12.28 -16.88
CA ASP A 392 25.26 -11.67 -16.32
C ASP A 392 25.61 -12.14 -14.88
N GLY A 393 25.11 -13.30 -14.46
CA GLY A 393 25.30 -13.83 -13.10
C GLY A 393 24.52 -13.08 -12.04
N VAL A 394 23.48 -12.33 -12.43
CA VAL A 394 22.66 -11.51 -11.53
C VAL A 394 21.28 -12.15 -11.33
N LEU A 395 20.92 -12.41 -10.08
CA LEU A 395 19.60 -12.87 -9.68
C LEU A 395 18.59 -11.72 -9.65
N THR A 396 17.47 -11.89 -10.33
CA THR A 396 16.35 -10.94 -10.35
C THR A 396 15.15 -11.45 -9.58
N LEU A 397 14.79 -10.77 -8.50
CA LEU A 397 13.62 -11.09 -7.68
C LEU A 397 12.45 -10.16 -8.01
N GLY A 398 11.36 -10.72 -8.52
CA GLY A 398 10.13 -9.98 -8.82
C GLY A 398 9.18 -9.95 -7.63
N CYS A 399 8.95 -8.78 -7.03
CA CYS A 399 8.00 -8.61 -5.93
C CYS A 399 6.59 -8.36 -6.48
N ILE A 400 5.67 -9.28 -6.24
CA ILE A 400 4.26 -9.18 -6.67
C ILE A 400 3.35 -9.36 -5.45
N GLY A 401 2.21 -8.67 -5.45
CA GLY A 401 1.21 -8.82 -4.40
C GLY A 401 0.21 -7.68 -4.41
N PHE A 402 -0.85 -7.85 -3.62
CA PHE A 402 -1.97 -6.91 -3.55
C PHE A 402 -1.54 -5.55 -2.94
N PRO A 403 -2.37 -4.51 -3.04
CA PRO A 403 -2.18 -3.29 -2.27
C PRO A 403 -2.10 -3.58 -0.76
N ASN A 404 -1.34 -2.77 -0.02
CA ASN A 404 -1.27 -2.81 1.46
C ASN A 404 -0.81 -4.11 2.14
N VAL A 405 -0.40 -5.14 1.39
CA VAL A 405 0.22 -6.36 1.95
C VAL A 405 1.60 -6.12 2.56
N GLY A 406 2.21 -4.96 2.28
CA GLY A 406 3.51 -4.57 2.81
C GLY A 406 4.70 -4.80 1.86
N LYS A 407 4.48 -4.92 0.55
CA LYS A 407 5.57 -5.11 -0.45
C LYS A 407 6.72 -4.13 -0.29
N SER A 408 6.41 -2.83 -0.26
CA SER A 408 7.43 -1.78 -0.13
C SER A 408 8.11 -1.80 1.25
N SER A 409 7.42 -2.27 2.30
CA SER A 409 8.04 -2.49 3.61
C SER A 409 9.00 -3.69 3.59
N VAL A 410 8.64 -4.79 2.90
CA VAL A 410 9.54 -5.93 2.66
C VAL A 410 10.77 -5.47 1.87
N ILE A 411 10.61 -4.67 0.82
CA ILE A 411 11.74 -4.12 0.05
C ILE A 411 12.67 -3.30 0.94
N ASN A 412 12.14 -2.35 1.72
CA ASN A 412 12.96 -1.56 2.65
C ASN A 412 13.69 -2.43 3.69
N SER A 413 13.04 -3.50 4.15
CA SER A 413 13.61 -4.49 5.08
C SER A 413 14.76 -5.28 4.44
N LEU A 414 14.58 -5.79 3.22
CA LEU A 414 15.64 -6.49 2.47
C LEU A 414 16.83 -5.57 2.16
N VAL A 415 16.54 -4.31 1.82
CA VAL A 415 17.55 -3.30 1.56
C VAL A 415 18.25 -2.84 2.85
N GLY A 416 17.63 -3.02 4.02
CA GLY A 416 18.16 -2.62 5.33
C GLY A 416 18.00 -1.12 5.63
N ARG A 417 17.33 -0.35 4.77
CA ARG A 417 17.05 1.08 4.95
C ARG A 417 15.83 1.51 4.15
N LYS A 418 15.26 2.67 4.51
CA LYS A 418 14.12 3.26 3.79
C LYS A 418 14.54 3.76 2.41
N VAL A 419 14.21 3.02 1.35
CA VAL A 419 14.42 3.42 -0.05
C VAL A 419 13.11 3.75 -0.76
N VAL A 420 12.00 3.12 -0.36
CA VAL A 420 10.67 3.36 -0.88
C VAL A 420 9.82 4.05 0.17
N SER A 421 9.02 5.02 -0.24
CA SER A 421 7.95 5.55 0.61
C SER A 421 6.85 4.49 0.78
N VAL A 422 6.28 4.42 1.98
CA VAL A 422 5.19 3.50 2.32
C VAL A 422 3.96 4.33 2.69
N SER A 423 2.78 3.85 2.31
CA SER A 423 1.50 4.49 2.64
C SER A 423 0.47 3.42 2.98
N ARG A 424 -0.51 3.80 3.81
CA ARG A 424 -1.69 2.99 4.13
C ARG A 424 -2.72 3.02 2.99
N THR A 425 -2.60 3.97 2.06
CA THR A 425 -3.55 4.14 0.97
C THR A 425 -3.19 3.23 -0.21
N PRO A 426 -4.14 2.43 -0.74
CA PRO A 426 -3.93 1.64 -1.96
C PRO A 426 -3.48 2.50 -3.14
N GLY A 427 -2.61 1.96 -3.99
CA GLY A 427 -2.14 2.64 -5.22
C GLY A 427 -1.01 3.65 -5.00
N HIS A 428 -0.29 3.55 -3.87
CA HIS A 428 0.88 4.38 -3.57
C HIS A 428 2.07 4.09 -4.52
N THR A 429 2.44 2.82 -4.65
CA THR A 429 3.41 2.37 -5.65
C THR A 429 2.73 2.32 -7.00
N LYS A 430 3.10 3.25 -7.89
CA LYS A 430 2.47 3.42 -9.21
C LYS A 430 3.29 2.84 -10.37
N TYR A 431 4.61 2.75 -10.20
CA TYR A 431 5.54 2.45 -11.29
C TYR A 431 6.44 1.28 -10.93
N PHE A 432 6.76 0.49 -11.94
CA PHE A 432 7.85 -0.46 -11.88
C PHE A 432 9.17 0.22 -11.50
N GLN A 433 9.87 -0.33 -10.53
CA GLN A 433 11.13 0.19 -10.00
C GLN A 433 12.09 -0.97 -9.78
N THR A 434 13.38 -0.73 -10.06
CA THR A 434 14.45 -1.73 -9.82
C THR A 434 15.38 -1.23 -8.73
N TYR A 435 15.67 -2.08 -7.76
CA TYR A 435 16.55 -1.83 -6.63
C TYR A 435 17.67 -2.86 -6.60
N TYR A 436 18.93 -2.42 -6.51
CA TYR A 436 20.06 -3.33 -6.34
C TYR A 436 20.32 -3.58 -4.85
N LEU A 437 20.18 -4.84 -4.42
CA LEU A 437 20.56 -5.25 -3.06
C LEU A 437 22.08 -5.42 -2.97
N THR A 438 22.64 -6.11 -3.95
CA THR A 438 24.07 -6.29 -4.16
C THR A 438 24.37 -6.18 -5.66
N LYS A 439 25.63 -6.36 -6.05
CA LYS A 439 25.99 -6.43 -7.48
C LYS A 439 25.42 -7.66 -8.18
N THR A 440 25.10 -8.71 -7.43
CA THR A 440 24.61 -10.00 -7.94
C THR A 440 23.12 -10.22 -7.69
N VAL A 441 22.43 -9.33 -6.96
CA VAL A 441 21.01 -9.48 -6.64
C VAL A 441 20.26 -8.17 -6.86
N LYS A 442 19.21 -8.21 -7.69
CA LYS A 442 18.32 -7.09 -7.98
C LYS A 442 16.87 -7.43 -7.63
N LEU A 443 16.15 -6.46 -7.07
CA LEU A 443 14.71 -6.53 -6.79
C LEU A 443 13.95 -5.69 -7.81
N CYS A 444 12.84 -6.22 -8.29
CA CYS A 444 11.90 -5.54 -9.15
C CYS A 444 10.58 -5.36 -8.40
N ASP A 445 10.14 -4.11 -8.19
CA ASP A 445 8.89 -3.78 -7.51
C ASP A 445 7.75 -3.59 -8.53
N CYS A 446 6.59 -4.13 -8.20
CA CYS A 446 5.36 -4.02 -8.97
C CYS A 446 4.33 -3.15 -8.22
N PRO A 447 3.53 -2.31 -8.91
CA PRO A 447 2.35 -1.73 -8.28
C PRO A 447 1.45 -2.82 -7.69
N GLY A 448 0.69 -2.48 -6.64
CA GLY A 448 -0.27 -3.40 -6.05
C GLY A 448 -1.39 -3.73 -7.04
N LEU A 449 -1.53 -5.00 -7.39
CA LEU A 449 -2.53 -5.48 -8.35
C LEU A 449 -3.65 -6.23 -7.64
N VAL A 450 -4.88 -5.98 -8.07
CA VAL A 450 -6.07 -6.64 -7.55
C VAL A 450 -6.61 -7.57 -8.64
N PHE A 451 -6.61 -8.86 -8.35
CA PHE A 451 -7.08 -9.91 -9.25
C PHE A 451 -8.59 -10.14 -9.06
N PRO A 452 -9.32 -10.59 -10.10
CA PRO A 452 -10.73 -10.96 -9.96
C PRO A 452 -10.88 -12.15 -9.01
N SER A 453 -11.79 -12.06 -8.05
CA SER A 453 -12.05 -13.09 -7.04
C SER A 453 -13.54 -13.13 -6.67
N CYS A 454 -14.01 -14.17 -5.98
CA CYS A 454 -15.38 -14.27 -5.46
C CYS A 454 -15.45 -13.86 -3.98
N VAL A 455 -15.04 -12.62 -3.70
CA VAL A 455 -14.96 -12.11 -2.33
C VAL A 455 -15.94 -10.99 -2.11
N ALA A 456 -16.59 -11.02 -0.95
CA ALA A 456 -17.45 -9.96 -0.49
C ALA A 456 -16.67 -8.63 -0.39
N LYS A 457 -17.27 -7.55 -0.87
CA LYS A 457 -16.69 -6.21 -0.85
C LYS A 457 -16.18 -5.81 0.55
N GLN A 458 -16.93 -6.16 1.60
CA GLN A 458 -16.56 -5.87 2.99
C GLN A 458 -15.18 -6.46 3.34
N LEU A 459 -14.89 -7.69 2.89
CA LEU A 459 -13.60 -8.32 3.13
C LEU A 459 -12.48 -7.69 2.28
N GLN A 460 -12.77 -7.18 1.07
CA GLN A 460 -11.79 -6.39 0.29
C GLN A 460 -11.44 -5.06 0.96
N ILE A 461 -12.41 -4.43 1.63
CA ILE A 461 -12.19 -3.20 2.41
C ILE A 461 -11.33 -3.50 3.64
N LEU A 462 -11.71 -4.52 4.41
CA LEU A 462 -11.01 -4.90 5.65
C LEU A 462 -9.59 -5.42 5.41
N SER A 463 -9.34 -6.01 4.25
CA SER A 463 -7.99 -6.41 3.80
C SER A 463 -7.15 -5.24 3.25
N GLY A 464 -7.70 -4.03 3.22
CA GLY A 464 -7.00 -2.84 2.75
C GLY A 464 -6.77 -2.83 1.23
N ILE A 465 -7.50 -3.63 0.45
CA ILE A 465 -7.45 -3.64 -1.01
C ILE A 465 -8.24 -2.44 -1.56
N TYR A 466 -9.40 -2.17 -0.96
CA TYR A 466 -10.26 -1.05 -1.32
C TYR A 466 -9.98 0.18 -0.42
N PRO A 467 -9.80 1.39 -0.98
CA PRO A 467 -9.51 2.59 -0.20
C PRO A 467 -10.73 3.03 0.64
N VAL A 468 -10.56 3.01 1.96
CA VAL A 468 -11.59 3.43 2.93
C VAL A 468 -12.12 4.84 2.64
N SER A 469 -11.26 5.75 2.17
CA SER A 469 -11.64 7.13 1.84
C SER A 469 -12.62 7.27 0.67
N GLN A 470 -12.78 6.26 -0.17
CA GLN A 470 -13.70 6.29 -1.32
C GLN A 470 -15.07 5.68 -1.00
N LEU A 471 -15.22 5.04 0.16
CA LEU A 471 -16.46 4.39 0.56
C LEU A 471 -17.57 5.43 0.74
N GLN A 472 -18.70 5.21 0.09
CA GLN A 472 -19.90 6.02 0.31
C GLN A 472 -20.67 5.57 1.55
N GLU A 473 -20.53 4.29 1.90
CA GLU A 473 -21.24 3.61 2.97
C GLU A 473 -20.25 2.68 3.70
N PRO A 474 -19.64 3.12 4.81
CA PRO A 474 -18.68 2.31 5.57
C PRO A 474 -19.34 1.40 6.62
N TYR A 475 -20.61 1.61 6.97
CA TYR A 475 -21.25 0.99 8.12
C TYR A 475 -21.49 -0.51 7.91
N SER A 476 -21.86 -0.95 6.70
CA SER A 476 -21.97 -2.37 6.38
C SER A 476 -20.66 -3.14 6.58
N SER A 477 -19.53 -2.50 6.31
CA SER A 477 -18.20 -3.09 6.52
C SER A 477 -17.83 -3.15 8.00
N VAL A 478 -18.25 -2.15 8.80
CA VAL A 478 -18.12 -2.19 10.26
C VAL A 478 -18.98 -3.32 10.83
N GLY A 479 -20.23 -3.47 10.38
CA GLY A 479 -21.09 -4.57 10.79
C GLY A 479 -20.47 -5.94 10.50
N TYR A 480 -19.98 -6.14 9.26
CA TYR A 480 -19.30 -7.37 8.87
C TYR A 480 -18.08 -7.70 9.75
N LEU A 481 -17.32 -6.67 10.16
CA LEU A 481 -16.18 -6.80 11.07
C LEU A 481 -16.64 -7.17 12.49
N CYS A 482 -17.64 -6.47 13.02
CA CYS A 482 -18.13 -6.66 14.39
C CYS A 482 -18.83 -8.01 14.60
N GLU A 483 -19.41 -8.59 13.55
CA GLU A 483 -19.93 -9.96 13.56
C GLU A 483 -18.81 -11.01 13.73
N ARG A 484 -17.56 -10.69 13.39
CA ARG A 484 -16.45 -11.65 13.27
C ARG A 484 -15.33 -11.43 14.28
N VAL A 485 -15.39 -10.34 15.02
CA VAL A 485 -14.39 -9.94 16.00
C VAL A 485 -15.13 -9.57 17.29
N PRO A 486 -14.67 -10.00 18.47
CA PRO A 486 -15.27 -9.62 19.75
C PRO A 486 -15.01 -8.13 20.04
N PHE A 487 -15.74 -7.25 19.37
CA PHE A 487 -15.46 -5.82 19.35
C PHE A 487 -15.76 -5.15 20.69
N LEU A 488 -16.68 -5.69 21.51
CA LEU A 488 -17.03 -5.12 22.81
C LEU A 488 -15.89 -5.24 23.81
N SER A 489 -15.22 -6.39 23.89
CA SER A 489 -14.06 -6.57 24.77
C SER A 489 -12.86 -5.76 24.30
N VAL A 490 -12.68 -5.65 22.98
CA VAL A 490 -11.56 -4.92 22.38
C VAL A 490 -11.75 -3.40 22.46
N LEU A 491 -12.92 -2.89 22.06
CA LEU A 491 -13.20 -1.46 21.98
C LEU A 491 -13.76 -0.87 23.27
N LYS A 492 -14.25 -1.71 24.20
CA LYS A 492 -14.86 -1.31 25.48
C LYS A 492 -15.85 -0.17 25.31
N LEU A 493 -16.89 -0.44 24.52
CA LEU A 493 -17.95 0.51 24.19
C LEU A 493 -19.09 0.41 25.20
N LYS A 494 -19.76 1.55 25.41
CA LYS A 494 -21.04 1.61 26.11
C LYS A 494 -22.15 1.75 25.07
N HIS A 495 -23.25 1.04 25.26
CA HIS A 495 -24.37 1.10 24.31
C HIS A 495 -24.99 2.52 24.31
N PRO A 496 -25.31 3.12 23.15
CA PRO A 496 -25.84 4.49 23.08
C PRO A 496 -27.16 4.71 23.83
N SER A 497 -27.95 3.65 24.04
CA SER A 497 -29.21 3.73 24.79
C SER A 497 -29.05 3.76 26.32
N LEU A 498 -27.83 3.52 26.85
CA LEU A 498 -27.57 3.60 28.29
C LEU A 498 -27.40 5.06 28.70
N GLN A 499 -28.13 5.50 29.73
CA GLN A 499 -27.98 6.85 30.28
C GLN A 499 -26.84 6.89 31.32
N ASP A 500 -26.22 8.07 31.50
CA ASP A 500 -25.05 8.30 32.39
C ASP A 500 -25.30 8.07 33.91
N GLY A 501 -26.42 7.43 34.29
CA GLY A 501 -26.78 7.06 35.67
C GLY A 501 -26.82 5.55 35.95
N ASP A 502 -26.80 4.69 34.93
CA ASP A 502 -26.83 3.22 35.11
C ASP A 502 -25.43 2.68 35.40
N GLN A 503 -24.95 2.92 36.61
CA GLN A 503 -23.73 2.28 37.11
C GLN A 503 -24.05 0.88 37.66
N GLY A 504 -23.57 -0.15 36.95
CA GLY A 504 -23.38 -1.48 37.53
C GLY A 504 -23.84 -2.62 36.62
N ASN A 505 -22.90 -3.19 35.87
CA ASN A 505 -22.68 -4.62 35.53
C ASN A 505 -23.86 -5.62 35.36
N GLN A 506 -25.12 -5.20 35.24
CA GLN A 506 -26.27 -6.12 35.16
C GLN A 506 -27.28 -5.77 34.04
N LEU A 507 -27.04 -4.73 33.23
CA LEU A 507 -27.94 -4.29 32.14
C LEU A 507 -27.37 -4.45 30.72
N THR A 508 -26.14 -4.95 30.57
CA THR A 508 -25.50 -5.19 29.26
C THR A 508 -25.86 -6.54 28.65
N GLU A 509 -26.39 -7.49 29.43
CA GLU A 509 -26.87 -8.78 28.95
C GLU A 509 -28.26 -8.60 28.31
N GLY A 510 -28.30 -8.44 26.98
CA GLY A 510 -29.55 -8.44 26.20
C GLY A 510 -29.78 -7.22 25.32
N LEU A 511 -28.89 -6.21 25.32
CA LEU A 511 -28.98 -5.10 24.37
C LEU A 511 -28.46 -5.54 22.99
N SER A 512 -29.35 -5.46 21.99
CA SER A 512 -29.02 -5.75 20.60
C SER A 512 -28.19 -4.62 20.00
N TRP A 513 -27.00 -4.92 19.48
CA TRP A 513 -26.16 -3.95 18.79
C TRP A 513 -26.42 -3.99 17.29
N THR A 514 -26.52 -2.81 16.66
CA THR A 514 -26.43 -2.65 15.21
C THR A 514 -25.09 -2.07 14.81
N ALA A 515 -24.73 -2.14 13.53
CA ALA A 515 -23.51 -1.50 13.03
C ALA A 515 -23.52 0.02 13.28
N TRP A 516 -24.71 0.63 13.23
CA TRP A 516 -24.91 2.04 13.55
C TRP A 516 -24.61 2.35 15.02
N ASP A 517 -25.13 1.53 15.95
CA ASP A 517 -24.91 1.72 17.39
C ASP A 517 -23.43 1.64 17.76
N VAL A 518 -22.70 0.72 17.13
CA VAL A 518 -21.24 0.60 17.31
C VAL A 518 -20.54 1.88 16.88
N CYS A 519 -20.90 2.42 15.71
CA CYS A 519 -20.30 3.63 15.18
C CYS A 519 -20.66 4.86 16.02
N GLU A 520 -21.89 4.94 16.53
CA GLU A 520 -22.33 6.01 17.42
C GLU A 520 -21.62 5.96 18.77
N ALA A 521 -21.53 4.78 19.38
CA ALA A 521 -20.78 4.59 20.63
C ALA A 521 -19.29 4.93 20.47
N TRP A 522 -18.70 4.57 19.32
CA TRP A 522 -17.32 4.95 19.01
C TRP A 522 -17.15 6.46 18.80
N ALA A 523 -18.11 7.10 18.14
CA ALA A 523 -18.12 8.55 17.95
C ALA A 523 -18.20 9.28 19.30
N GLU A 524 -19.07 8.84 20.21
CA GLU A 524 -19.19 9.39 21.56
C GLU A 524 -17.87 9.25 22.33
N LYS A 525 -17.32 8.03 22.34
CA LYS A 525 -16.06 7.71 23.03
C LYS A 525 -14.88 8.54 22.53
N ARG A 526 -14.83 8.84 21.23
CA ARG A 526 -13.77 9.64 20.62
C ARG A 526 -14.07 11.14 20.58
N GLY A 527 -15.25 11.57 21.02
CA GLY A 527 -15.67 12.98 20.92
C GLY A 527 -15.89 13.45 19.48
N PHE A 528 -16.17 12.56 18.54
CA PHE A 528 -16.44 12.92 17.15
C PHE A 528 -17.83 13.53 17.03
N LYS A 529 -17.88 14.86 16.98
CA LYS A 529 -19.13 15.64 16.86
C LYS A 529 -19.15 16.44 15.56
N THR A 530 -20.34 16.56 14.97
CA THR A 530 -20.59 17.37 13.78
C THR A 530 -20.57 18.87 14.12
N ALA A 531 -19.88 19.67 13.31
CA ALA A 531 -19.66 21.09 13.61
C ALA A 531 -20.94 21.94 13.73
N LYS A 532 -22.04 21.56 13.05
CA LYS A 532 -23.27 22.36 13.01
C LYS A 532 -24.29 22.01 14.10
N ALA A 533 -24.38 20.74 14.46
CA ALA A 533 -25.48 20.23 15.29
C ALA A 533 -24.98 19.55 16.57
N ALA A 534 -23.66 19.48 16.77
CA ALA A 534 -23.03 18.77 17.89
C ALA A 534 -23.53 17.31 18.05
N ARG A 535 -24.02 16.70 16.97
CA ARG A 535 -24.41 15.28 16.93
C ARG A 535 -23.20 14.40 16.66
N ASN A 536 -23.25 13.16 17.10
CA ASN A 536 -22.22 12.16 16.83
C ASN A 536 -21.96 12.01 15.33
N ASP A 537 -20.69 12.13 14.94
CA ASP A 537 -20.25 11.93 13.55
C ASP A 537 -19.97 10.45 13.31
N VAL A 538 -21.06 9.73 13.04
CA VAL A 538 -21.08 8.28 12.81
C VAL A 538 -20.23 7.90 11.59
N TYR A 539 -20.16 8.76 10.56
CA TYR A 539 -19.37 8.49 9.36
C TYR A 539 -17.87 8.57 9.65
N ARG A 540 -17.42 9.62 10.37
CA ARG A 540 -16.02 9.72 10.81
C ARG A 540 -15.64 8.55 11.72
N ALA A 541 -16.53 8.17 12.63
CA ALA A 541 -16.34 7.02 13.50
C ALA A 541 -16.20 5.70 12.73
N ALA A 542 -17.07 5.44 11.76
CA ALA A 542 -16.99 4.24 10.92
C ALA A 542 -15.68 4.16 10.14
N ASN A 543 -15.24 5.27 9.53
CA ASN A 543 -13.95 5.34 8.83
C ASN A 543 -12.77 5.08 9.79
N SER A 544 -12.82 5.63 11.00
CA SER A 544 -11.83 5.39 12.05
C SER A 544 -11.75 3.91 12.42
N LEU A 545 -12.89 3.25 12.65
CA LEU A 545 -12.95 1.81 12.96
C LEU A 545 -12.38 0.95 11.82
N LEU A 546 -12.74 1.24 10.58
CA LEU A 546 -12.19 0.50 9.42
C LEU A 546 -10.67 0.67 9.29
N ARG A 547 -10.14 1.87 9.55
CA ARG A 547 -8.69 2.11 9.56
C ARG A 547 -7.99 1.33 10.68
N LEU A 548 -8.58 1.29 11.88
CA LEU A 548 -8.06 0.44 12.98
C LEU A 548 -8.00 -1.04 12.59
N ALA A 549 -8.98 -1.52 11.81
CA ALA A 549 -9.01 -2.89 11.33
C ALA A 549 -7.89 -3.16 10.31
N VAL A 550 -7.77 -2.30 9.29
CA VAL A 550 -6.74 -2.40 8.24
C VAL A 550 -5.33 -2.36 8.85
N ASP A 551 -5.12 -1.46 9.82
CA ASP A 551 -3.85 -1.29 10.54
C ASP A 551 -3.50 -2.48 11.47
N GLY A 552 -4.43 -3.39 11.72
CA GLY A 552 -4.19 -4.54 12.62
C GLY A 552 -4.28 -4.18 14.12
N ARG A 553 -4.92 -3.05 14.45
CA ARG A 553 -5.30 -2.74 15.84
C ARG A 553 -6.58 -3.48 16.23
N LEU A 554 -7.49 -3.67 15.27
CA LEU A 554 -8.68 -4.52 15.38
C LEU A 554 -8.57 -5.66 14.35
N CYS A 555 -7.84 -6.72 14.69
CA CYS A 555 -7.50 -7.78 13.74
C CYS A 555 -8.69 -8.71 13.45
N LEU A 556 -9.11 -8.74 12.20
CA LEU A 556 -9.85 -9.85 11.62
C LEU A 556 -8.84 -10.81 10.96
N CYS A 557 -8.77 -12.05 11.46
CA CYS A 557 -7.94 -13.10 10.86
C CYS A 557 -8.85 -14.21 10.32
N LEU A 558 -8.66 -14.57 9.05
CA LEU A 558 -9.29 -15.73 8.44
C LEU A 558 -8.58 -17.00 8.92
N ARG A 559 -9.29 -18.13 8.81
CA ARG A 559 -8.77 -19.45 9.14
C ARG A 559 -8.74 -20.35 7.89
N PRO A 560 -7.78 -21.28 7.77
CA PRO A 560 -7.85 -22.30 6.73
C PRO A 560 -9.02 -23.25 7.00
N SER A 561 -9.53 -23.88 5.95
CA SER A 561 -10.58 -24.91 6.07
C SER A 561 -10.12 -26.07 6.95
N GLY A 562 -10.92 -26.46 7.94
CA GLY A 562 -10.60 -27.51 8.89
C GLY A 562 -9.75 -27.07 10.08
N TYR A 563 -9.47 -25.77 10.23
CA TYR A 563 -8.68 -25.24 11.34
C TYR A 563 -9.29 -25.57 12.71
N SER A 564 -10.59 -25.30 12.87
CA SER A 564 -11.30 -25.41 14.15
C SER A 564 -11.32 -26.87 14.63
N CYS A 565 -11.44 -27.82 13.70
CA CYS A 565 -11.38 -29.25 13.98
C CYS A 565 -9.99 -29.74 14.42
N LEU A 566 -8.92 -29.08 13.98
CA LEU A 566 -7.52 -29.47 14.22
C LEU A 566 -6.81 -28.51 15.18
N ARG A 567 -7.55 -27.74 15.98
CA ARG A 567 -7.00 -26.68 16.82
C ARG A 567 -5.90 -27.17 17.77
N GLU A 568 -6.13 -28.27 18.46
CA GLU A 568 -5.16 -28.85 19.41
C GLU A 568 -3.84 -29.27 18.74
N LEU A 569 -3.92 -29.75 17.49
CA LEU A 569 -2.75 -30.10 16.69
C LEU A 569 -1.89 -28.86 16.41
N TRP A 570 -2.53 -27.75 16.04
CA TRP A 570 -1.83 -26.51 15.71
C TRP A 570 -1.24 -25.82 16.93
N GLU A 571 -1.89 -25.95 18.09
CA GLU A 571 -1.42 -25.41 19.37
C GLU A 571 -0.22 -26.18 19.95
N THR A 572 0.05 -27.40 19.45
CA THR A 572 1.15 -28.27 19.90
C THR A 572 2.17 -28.58 18.81
N HIS A 573 2.08 -27.92 17.65
CA HIS A 573 2.90 -28.21 16.48
C HIS A 573 4.40 -27.88 16.67
N ALA A 574 5.28 -28.67 16.04
CA ALA A 574 6.74 -28.56 16.17
C ALA A 574 7.33 -27.23 15.67
N ASP A 575 6.71 -26.62 14.65
CA ASP A 575 7.13 -25.33 14.07
C ASP A 575 6.77 -24.10 14.94
N LEU A 576 6.01 -24.26 16.03
CA LEU A 576 5.60 -23.13 16.88
C LEU A 576 6.76 -22.31 17.46
N PRO A 577 7.83 -22.90 18.00
CA PRO A 577 8.93 -22.14 18.59
C PRO A 577 9.63 -21.23 17.56
N GLU A 578 9.73 -21.68 16.30
CA GLU A 578 10.29 -20.89 15.20
C GLU A 578 9.45 -19.64 14.94
N ILE A 579 8.12 -19.80 14.84
CA ILE A 579 7.20 -18.68 14.62
C ILE A 579 7.17 -17.73 15.83
N VAL A 580 7.19 -18.25 17.06
CA VAL A 580 7.22 -17.43 18.29
C VAL A 580 8.49 -16.58 18.34
N ALA A 581 9.65 -17.18 18.02
CA ALA A 581 10.92 -16.48 17.95
C ALA A 581 10.90 -15.38 16.88
N LEU A 582 10.37 -15.68 15.69
CA LEU A 582 10.22 -14.73 14.59
C LEU A 582 9.32 -13.54 14.97
N GLN A 583 8.25 -13.79 15.73
CA GLN A 583 7.34 -12.73 16.19
C GLN A 583 7.93 -11.86 17.32
N GLY A 584 9.05 -12.27 17.93
CA GLY A 584 9.67 -11.58 19.05
C GLY A 584 8.84 -11.64 20.34
N ARG A 585 7.99 -12.67 20.52
CA ARG A 585 7.15 -12.82 21.73
C ARG A 585 7.94 -13.50 22.84
N THR A 586 7.87 -12.94 24.06
CA THR A 586 8.35 -13.63 25.26
C THR A 586 7.21 -14.36 25.96
N PRO A 587 7.46 -15.45 26.71
CA PRO A 587 6.42 -16.12 27.51
C PRO A 587 5.76 -15.20 28.55
N GLU A 588 6.45 -14.13 28.96
CA GLU A 588 5.99 -13.13 29.94
C GLU A 588 5.00 -12.10 29.34
N ASP A 589 4.99 -11.92 28.00
CA ASP A 589 4.01 -11.08 27.30
C ASP A 589 2.57 -11.63 27.36
N GLU A 590 2.38 -12.86 27.88
CA GLU A 590 1.04 -13.39 28.18
C GLU A 590 0.36 -12.68 29.37
N GLY A 591 1.08 -11.88 30.17
CA GLY A 591 0.60 -11.32 31.43
C GLY A 591 0.46 -9.79 31.56
N THR A 592 1.10 -8.96 30.73
CA THR A 592 1.21 -7.50 30.98
C THR A 592 0.73 -6.61 29.83
N GLY A 593 -0.59 -6.58 29.63
CA GLY A 593 -1.46 -5.44 29.94
C GLY A 593 -1.22 -3.98 29.48
N ASP A 594 -0.18 -3.58 28.72
CA ASP A 594 0.08 -2.13 28.46
C ASP A 594 0.49 -1.74 27.00
N ARG A 595 -0.47 -1.74 26.06
CA ARG A 595 -0.45 -1.00 24.79
C ARG A 595 -0.90 0.47 24.96
N GLY A 596 -0.01 1.35 25.40
CA GLY A 596 -0.18 2.79 25.22
C GLY A 596 0.14 3.17 23.77
N ASP A 597 -0.88 3.39 22.94
CA ASP A 597 -0.73 3.95 21.59
C ASP A 597 -1.59 5.23 21.54
N GLU A 598 -0.94 6.36 21.90
CA GLU A 598 -1.47 7.74 21.95
C GLU A 598 -1.90 8.30 20.57
N ASP A 599 -1.76 7.54 19.49
CA ASP A 599 -1.79 8.10 18.14
C ASP A 599 -3.17 7.92 17.49
N ALA A 600 -4.10 8.79 17.90
CA ALA A 600 -5.39 8.98 17.24
C ALA A 600 -5.48 10.26 16.40
N ASP A 601 -4.56 11.23 16.52
CA ASP A 601 -4.80 12.57 15.95
C ASP A 601 -3.64 13.25 15.21
N ASP A 602 -2.47 12.64 14.99
CA ASP A 602 -1.31 13.36 14.39
C ASP A 602 -0.94 12.98 12.93
N ASP A 603 -1.74 12.17 12.22
CA ASP A 603 -1.48 11.79 10.81
C ASP A 603 -2.58 12.30 9.84
N GLU A 604 -3.37 13.32 10.20
CA GLU A 604 -4.23 14.04 9.22
C GLU A 604 -3.48 15.11 8.41
N ASP A 605 -2.19 15.39 8.71
CA ASP A 605 -1.36 16.33 7.96
C ASP A 605 -0.58 15.66 6.82
N GLU A 606 -1.29 15.21 5.78
CA GLU A 606 -0.71 15.31 4.43
C GLU A 606 -0.78 16.79 4.03
N GLU A 607 0.36 17.50 4.12
CA GLU A 607 0.54 18.90 3.75
C GLU A 607 0.03 19.17 2.31
N GLU A 608 -1.20 19.70 2.19
CA GLU A 608 -1.50 20.65 1.12
C GLU A 608 -0.94 22.01 1.57
N GLU A 609 0.09 22.49 0.87
CA GLU A 609 0.56 23.87 0.99
C GLU A 609 -0.61 24.83 0.69
N ASP A 610 -1.24 25.39 1.73
CA ASP A 610 -2.01 26.60 1.59
C ASP A 610 -1.78 27.52 2.79
N GLU A 611 -1.38 28.75 2.49
CA GLU A 611 -0.83 29.69 3.46
C GLU A 611 -1.84 30.14 4.52
N GLY A 612 -1.43 29.97 5.79
CA GLY A 612 -1.46 31.00 6.80
C GLY A 612 -2.80 31.39 7.41
N PHE A 613 -3.08 30.89 8.62
CA PHE A 613 -3.64 31.71 9.70
C PHE A 613 -3.44 31.00 11.06
N SER A 614 -2.72 31.65 11.98
CA SER A 614 -2.53 31.19 13.36
C SER A 614 -3.53 31.87 14.31
N CYS A 615 -4.07 31.11 15.27
CA CYS A 615 -4.78 31.63 16.44
C CYS A 615 -4.51 30.69 17.65
N PRO A 616 -4.46 31.20 18.89
CA PRO A 616 -3.64 30.63 19.95
C PRO A 616 -4.34 29.50 20.74
N THR A 617 -3.54 28.52 21.15
CA THR A 617 -3.93 27.35 21.94
C THR A 617 -4.17 27.71 23.42
N ARG A 618 -5.33 27.28 23.96
CA ARG A 618 -5.51 27.06 25.41
C ARG A 618 -5.02 25.64 25.73
N ARG A 619 -4.25 25.52 26.82
CA ARG A 619 -3.81 24.24 27.37
C ARG A 619 -4.95 23.64 28.17
N ASP A 620 -5.58 22.60 27.65
CA ASP A 620 -6.45 21.71 28.41
C ASP A 620 -5.73 20.37 28.59
N GLU A 621 -5.68 19.90 29.85
CA GLU A 621 -5.00 18.68 30.28
C GLU A 621 -5.72 17.44 29.72
N LYS A 622 -4.97 16.53 29.09
CA LYS A 622 -5.49 15.27 28.52
C LYS A 622 -5.76 14.24 29.62
N PRO A 623 -6.87 13.48 29.56
CA PRO A 623 -7.10 12.32 30.42
C PRO A 623 -6.21 11.13 29.98
N PRO A 624 -5.94 10.15 30.88
CA PRO A 624 -4.92 9.13 30.68
C PRO A 624 -5.27 8.10 29.60
N ASP A 625 -4.25 7.69 28.84
CA ASP A 625 -4.31 6.79 27.69
C ASP A 625 -4.67 5.34 28.05
N PHE A 626 -5.39 4.69 27.14
CA PHE A 626 -6.07 3.41 27.38
C PHE A 626 -5.53 2.27 26.52
N ILE A 627 -5.38 1.10 27.15
CA ILE A 627 -4.73 -0.10 26.63
C ILE A 627 -5.70 -1.16 26.09
N VAL A 628 -5.32 -1.79 24.96
CA VAL A 628 -6.00 -2.96 24.36
C VAL A 628 -5.20 -4.26 24.56
N ASN A 629 -5.84 -5.29 25.14
CA ASN A 629 -5.36 -6.68 25.22
C ASN A 629 -6.17 -7.55 24.25
N MET A 630 -5.54 -8.05 23.18
CA MET A 630 -6.17 -8.84 22.12
C MET A 630 -6.06 -10.36 22.36
N TYR A 631 -5.17 -10.80 23.26
CA TYR A 631 -4.92 -12.22 23.51
C TYR A 631 -5.98 -12.81 24.45
N ASN A 632 -6.33 -12.07 25.50
CA ASN A 632 -7.40 -12.49 26.42
C ASN A 632 -8.78 -12.38 25.80
N ALA A 633 -9.05 -11.40 24.91
CA ALA A 633 -10.35 -11.29 24.25
C ALA A 633 -10.68 -12.48 23.33
N LEU A 634 -9.66 -13.14 22.76
CA LEU A 634 -9.83 -14.40 22.06
C LEU A 634 -9.91 -15.56 23.06
N ARG A 635 -9.02 -15.65 24.05
CA ARG A 635 -8.99 -16.76 25.03
C ARG A 635 -10.22 -16.84 25.95
N GLU A 636 -10.72 -15.69 26.42
CA GLU A 636 -11.89 -15.56 27.31
C GLU A 636 -13.19 -15.85 26.56
N SER A 637 -13.26 -15.59 25.24
CA SER A 637 -14.40 -16.05 24.41
C SER A 637 -14.39 -17.55 24.12
N TYR A 638 -13.33 -18.28 24.51
CA TYR A 638 -13.18 -19.72 24.30
C TYR A 638 -13.31 -20.54 25.60
N SER A 639 -13.79 -19.94 26.69
CA SER A 639 -13.94 -20.57 28.01
C SER A 639 -15.40 -20.64 28.51
N GLU A 640 -16.38 -20.28 27.68
CA GLU A 640 -17.82 -20.44 27.96
C GLU A 640 -18.52 -21.34 26.95
#